data_AF-A0A3B0C858-F1
#
_entry.id   AF-A0A3B0C858-F1
#
_cell.length_a   1.000
_cell.length_b   1.000
_cell.length_c   1.000
_cell.angle_alpha   90.00
_cell.angle_beta   90.00
_cell.angle_gamma   90.00
#
_symmetry.space_group_name_H-M   'P 1'
#
loop_
_entity.id
_entity.type
_entity.pdbx_description
1 polymer ?
#
loop_
_entity_poly.entity_id
_entity_poly.type
_entity_poly.pdbx_seq_one_letter_code
_entity_poly.pdbx_strand_id
1 'polypeptide(L)'
;MKKQLKCMCMLFLVGMSYAYAQEKTVTGNVTDQNAIPLPGVNILVKGTTSGTQSDFDGNYTIEAEEGQILVFSYLGQRTIELTVGTSNTLDVQMEEDASQLEEVIVVGYGSQSKRKITDNIATISSDQINEIPTPSLQSALTGKAAGVRITQLNGKVEGGIKVRVRGVATISSSQEPLYVIDGVPLTNQDESINDSPINPLVSLNPNDIESIQILKDASSAAIYGARGTNGVVLITTKQGKEGKTKVSINSSYGWSTATNKLDFLNAAQYRELFLEAGLNTGSTAEEMQEQFDFYSNGQANVDTDWQDLALIDGSIEDFGVSISGGGAKTRFFLSSGYNKTHGIVRGNILERYSLRGNFDHDISDKFKTGLNMTISKSKINRISNDNAFATPLQAVAQVPVSPAYLEDGITPNNDTTEYYNFLTEQFNGSFETNMWRVIANTYLQYQILPELSFRSEVGYDLSVQLAERFSGSLTESASVGGFGTANTVETEKYVLTNYFSYNKIFGERFDFEATAGMSFEESRRRLQLIQAQGFPSDDLETLNSASEIVAGGSSRTAFNFLSYFGRASLAIDNKYLFKGSLRYDGSSRFGADNRFGIFPAAAVGWIVSEEDFLIDSETLSLLKLRGSWGITGNAGIGDFASLSLFQGSPYNQKAALAPTQLGNPDVKWERTTQVDVGLDFGFFSNRISGEIDYYVKTTNDLLLNEPIPGTTGFVNITRNVGELQNKGLEFVLNTRNIQTENLRWSTSFNISTLDNEVTSLPGGDIIEGRNIVREGEVLSSFYMVEYAGVNSENGDALFVLNTPNTDGTLNKNTTSNFNEAQRIVAGSPYPDLIAGLSSNLNYKNIDFSFTFQGEWGASIYNDSGRFQSGNARFFDNQTADQLNRWQQPGDITNVPQARLFSTNGQQPSTRYLDETDFIRLRNLTLGYTIPKDITQKFHIDRLRVYFSGFNLLTFTDYIGYDPESTADFNDSLSDIQVGEDFYSAPPAKTYTIGLNIDF
;
A
#
# COMPACT_ATOMS: atom_id res chain seq x y z
N MET A 1 57.13 -45.07 -49.62
CA MET A 1 55.78 -44.48 -49.41
C MET A 1 55.77 -43.34 -48.37
N LYS A 2 56.69 -42.35 -48.46
CA LYS A 2 56.70 -41.16 -47.57
C LYS A 2 56.84 -39.82 -48.31
N LYS A 3 56.85 -39.82 -49.65
CA LYS A 3 56.90 -38.60 -50.48
C LYS A 3 55.58 -38.27 -51.21
N GLN A 4 54.66 -39.22 -51.36
CA GLN A 4 53.35 -38.96 -51.98
C GLN A 4 52.28 -38.45 -51.00
N LEU A 5 52.47 -38.66 -49.69
CA LEU A 5 51.54 -38.15 -48.67
C LEU A 5 51.75 -36.66 -48.35
N LYS A 6 52.95 -36.10 -48.63
CA LYS A 6 53.23 -34.67 -48.44
C LYS A 6 52.71 -33.79 -49.60
N CYS A 7 52.58 -34.33 -50.81
CA CYS A 7 51.92 -33.60 -51.90
C CYS A 7 50.38 -33.61 -51.78
N MET A 8 49.80 -34.63 -51.15
CA MET A 8 48.34 -34.72 -51.00
C MET A 8 47.80 -33.85 -49.83
N CYS A 9 48.61 -33.62 -48.78
CA CYS A 9 48.26 -32.64 -47.74
C CYS A 9 48.48 -31.17 -48.17
N MET A 10 49.27 -30.91 -49.21
CA MET A 10 49.51 -29.55 -49.72
C MET A 10 48.49 -29.14 -50.81
N LEU A 11 47.75 -30.10 -51.39
CA LEU A 11 46.64 -29.83 -52.31
C LEU A 11 45.26 -29.73 -51.61
N PHE A 12 45.12 -30.19 -50.37
CA PHE A 12 43.88 -30.03 -49.60
C PHE A 12 43.83 -28.72 -48.77
N LEU A 13 44.92 -27.95 -48.76
CA LEU A 13 45.05 -26.67 -48.05
C LEU A 13 44.89 -25.43 -48.97
N VAL A 14 44.53 -25.62 -50.24
CA VAL A 14 44.30 -24.54 -51.22
C VAL A 14 42.83 -24.52 -51.71
N GLY A 15 41.94 -25.30 -51.07
CA GLY A 15 40.54 -25.45 -51.47
C GLY A 15 39.49 -24.75 -50.60
N MET A 16 39.89 -23.97 -49.59
CA MET A 16 38.98 -23.13 -48.80
C MET A 16 39.25 -21.66 -49.14
N SER A 17 38.79 -21.26 -50.32
CA SER A 17 38.46 -19.87 -50.59
C SER A 17 37.28 -19.52 -49.68
N TYR A 18 37.55 -18.90 -48.53
CA TYR A 18 36.55 -18.04 -47.91
C TYR A 18 36.17 -17.01 -48.98
N ALA A 19 34.93 -17.08 -49.46
CA ALA A 19 34.32 -15.93 -50.06
C ALA A 19 34.25 -14.88 -48.93
N TYR A 20 35.23 -13.98 -48.89
CA TYR A 20 34.97 -12.66 -48.34
C TYR A 20 33.85 -12.10 -49.20
N ALA A 21 32.63 -12.05 -48.66
CA ALA A 21 31.69 -11.06 -49.14
C ALA A 21 32.40 -9.71 -48.96
N GLN A 22 32.44 -8.92 -50.02
CA GLN A 22 33.09 -7.61 -49.95
C GLN A 22 32.24 -6.75 -49.03
N GLU A 23 32.74 -6.52 -47.80
CA GLU A 23 32.26 -5.44 -46.96
C GLU A 23 32.31 -4.17 -47.81
N LYS A 24 31.16 -3.53 -47.93
CA LYS A 24 31.03 -2.28 -48.67
C LYS A 24 30.62 -1.20 -47.69
N THR A 25 31.10 0.01 -47.97
CA THR A 25 30.69 1.18 -47.24
C THR A 25 29.27 1.55 -47.66
N VAL A 26 28.32 1.36 -46.75
CA VAL A 26 26.92 1.81 -46.88
C VAL A 26 26.82 3.19 -46.25
N THR A 27 26.35 4.15 -47.02
CA THR A 27 26.04 5.51 -46.55
C THR A 27 24.55 5.76 -46.64
N GLY A 28 24.03 6.70 -45.87
CA GLY A 28 22.62 7.07 -46.00
C GLY A 28 22.25 8.20 -45.07
N ASN A 29 21.03 8.68 -45.23
CA ASN A 29 20.45 9.72 -44.39
C ASN A 29 19.27 9.14 -43.60
N VAL A 30 19.21 9.46 -42.30
CA VAL A 30 18.11 9.09 -41.41
C VAL A 30 17.26 10.33 -41.12
N THR A 31 15.97 10.25 -41.42
CA THR A 31 15.00 11.34 -41.22
C THR A 31 13.80 10.87 -40.40
N ASP A 32 13.02 11.79 -39.86
CA ASP A 32 11.70 11.51 -39.28
C ASP A 32 10.59 11.51 -40.34
N GLN A 33 9.36 11.22 -39.91
CA GLN A 33 8.14 11.27 -40.73
C GLN A 33 7.86 12.62 -41.42
N ASN A 34 8.49 13.72 -40.99
CA ASN A 34 8.40 15.06 -41.59
C ASN A 34 9.63 15.41 -42.47
N ALA A 35 10.47 14.42 -42.78
CA ALA A 35 11.74 14.56 -43.51
C ALA A 35 12.77 15.47 -42.80
N ILE A 36 12.69 15.59 -41.47
CA ILE A 36 13.69 16.27 -40.65
C ILE A 36 14.82 15.28 -40.33
N PRO A 37 16.09 15.63 -40.57
CA PRO A 37 17.21 14.75 -40.24
C PRO A 37 17.29 14.41 -38.75
N LEU A 38 17.56 13.13 -38.44
CA LEU A 38 17.62 12.62 -37.08
C LEU A 38 19.07 12.35 -36.65
N PRO A 39 19.64 13.16 -35.74
CA PRO A 39 20.99 12.95 -35.25
C PRO A 39 21.07 11.94 -34.11
N GLY A 40 22.08 11.07 -34.13
CA GLY A 40 22.32 10.08 -33.07
C GLY A 40 21.47 8.81 -33.15
N VAL A 41 20.88 8.50 -34.31
CA VAL A 41 20.24 7.20 -34.57
C VAL A 41 21.32 6.13 -34.51
N ASN A 42 21.09 5.07 -33.75
CA ASN A 42 22.04 3.96 -33.63
C ASN A 42 21.77 2.97 -34.77
N ILE A 43 22.77 2.74 -35.63
CA ILE A 43 22.69 1.82 -36.77
C ILE A 43 23.64 0.65 -36.50
N LEU A 44 23.10 -0.57 -36.46
CA LEU A 44 23.87 -1.78 -36.13
C LEU A 44 23.68 -2.86 -37.19
N VAL A 45 24.74 -3.58 -37.57
CA VAL A 45 24.62 -4.80 -38.36
C VAL A 45 24.08 -5.92 -37.45
N LYS A 46 22.89 -6.42 -37.76
CA LYS A 46 22.14 -7.39 -36.95
C LYS A 46 22.98 -8.64 -36.65
N GLY A 47 23.10 -8.99 -35.37
CA GLY A 47 23.88 -10.14 -34.90
C GLY A 47 25.38 -9.89 -34.73
N THR A 48 25.85 -8.64 -34.88
CA THR A 48 27.25 -8.26 -34.67
C THR A 48 27.37 -7.08 -33.68
N THR A 49 28.59 -6.69 -33.33
CA THR A 49 28.87 -5.44 -32.59
C THR A 49 29.27 -4.28 -33.52
N SER A 50 29.22 -4.48 -34.84
CA SER A 50 29.57 -3.45 -35.83
C SER A 50 28.40 -2.48 -35.96
N GLY A 51 28.64 -1.21 -35.65
CA GLY A 51 27.61 -0.18 -35.64
C GLY A 51 28.18 1.23 -35.71
N THR A 52 27.33 2.18 -36.06
CA THR A 52 27.64 3.61 -36.16
C THR A 52 26.46 4.43 -35.64
N GLN A 53 26.61 5.76 -35.57
CA GLN A 53 25.52 6.68 -35.29
C GLN A 53 25.39 7.72 -36.40
N SER A 54 24.17 8.20 -36.65
CA SER A 54 23.96 9.33 -37.56
C SER A 54 24.50 10.64 -36.99
N ASP A 55 25.02 11.51 -37.85
CA ASP A 55 25.54 12.84 -37.51
C ASP A 55 24.42 13.90 -37.38
N PHE A 56 24.81 15.17 -37.19
CA PHE A 56 23.87 16.30 -37.03
C PHE A 56 22.93 16.52 -38.22
N ASP A 57 23.37 16.13 -39.41
CA ASP A 57 22.59 16.27 -40.65
C ASP A 57 21.88 14.95 -41.00
N GLY A 58 21.82 14.00 -40.05
CA GLY A 58 21.19 12.68 -40.19
C GLY A 58 21.99 11.68 -41.02
N ASN A 59 23.21 12.01 -41.45
CA ASN A 59 24.00 11.13 -42.31
C ASN A 59 24.72 10.06 -41.49
N TYR A 60 24.85 8.85 -42.04
CA TYR A 60 25.63 7.78 -41.45
C TYR A 60 26.50 7.07 -42.48
N THR A 61 27.51 6.36 -41.97
CA THR A 61 28.40 5.51 -42.77
C THR A 61 28.76 4.26 -41.97
N ILE A 62 28.50 3.08 -42.53
CA ILE A 62 28.74 1.79 -41.89
C ILE A 62 29.28 0.76 -42.90
N GLU A 63 30.17 -0.11 -42.45
CA GLU A 63 30.64 -1.25 -43.25
C GLU A 63 29.69 -2.43 -43.04
N ALA A 64 29.06 -2.89 -44.14
CA ALA A 64 28.13 -4.00 -44.14
C ALA A 64 28.17 -4.74 -45.50
N GLU A 65 27.81 -6.01 -45.50
CA GLU A 65 27.75 -6.85 -46.72
C GLU A 65 26.33 -6.85 -47.32
N GLU A 66 26.23 -7.07 -48.63
CA GLU A 66 24.94 -7.26 -49.28
C GLU A 66 24.21 -8.48 -48.69
N GLY A 67 22.94 -8.30 -48.30
CA GLY A 67 22.13 -9.30 -47.61
C GLY A 67 22.18 -9.24 -46.08
N GLN A 68 23.08 -8.46 -45.48
CA GLN A 68 23.05 -8.19 -44.04
C GLN A 68 21.92 -7.20 -43.69
N ILE A 69 21.42 -7.27 -42.45
CA ILE A 69 20.33 -6.40 -41.97
C ILE A 69 20.93 -5.30 -41.11
N LEU A 70 20.65 -4.05 -41.45
CA LEU A 70 20.92 -2.89 -40.61
C LEU A 70 19.70 -2.61 -39.73
N VAL A 71 19.94 -2.49 -38.43
CA VAL A 71 18.95 -2.18 -37.40
C VAL A 71 19.14 -0.73 -36.99
N PHE A 72 18.12 0.10 -37.23
CA PHE A 72 18.08 1.51 -36.88
C PHE A 72 17.23 1.67 -35.62
N SER A 73 17.83 2.18 -34.54
CA SER A 73 17.11 2.45 -33.30
C SER A 73 17.38 3.87 -32.81
N TYR A 74 16.31 4.53 -32.38
CA TYR A 74 16.37 5.90 -31.86
C TYR A 74 15.31 6.09 -30.78
N LEU A 75 15.65 6.87 -29.74
CA LEU A 75 14.79 7.01 -28.57
C LEU A 75 13.46 7.69 -28.95
N GLY A 76 12.34 6.98 -28.78
CA GLY A 76 11.01 7.46 -29.13
C GLY A 76 10.62 7.25 -30.60
N GLN A 77 11.39 6.46 -31.34
CA GLN A 77 11.08 6.03 -32.71
C GLN A 77 11.08 4.50 -32.77
N ARG A 78 10.22 3.94 -33.61
CA ARG A 78 10.14 2.50 -33.85
C ARG A 78 11.48 1.99 -34.40
N THR A 79 11.92 0.82 -33.94
CA THR A 79 13.11 0.18 -34.51
C THR A 79 12.82 -0.30 -35.92
N ILE A 80 13.61 0.14 -36.89
CA ILE A 80 13.46 -0.22 -38.31
C ILE A 80 14.59 -1.15 -38.70
N GLU A 81 14.26 -2.24 -39.39
CA GLU A 81 15.24 -3.18 -39.95
C GLU A 81 15.21 -3.12 -41.47
N LEU A 82 16.36 -2.87 -42.10
CA LEU A 82 16.49 -2.84 -43.55
C LEU A 82 17.65 -3.71 -44.02
N THR A 83 17.39 -4.53 -45.05
CA THR A 83 18.42 -5.34 -45.68
C THR A 83 19.28 -4.50 -46.61
N VAL A 84 20.60 -4.62 -46.50
CA VAL A 84 21.57 -4.00 -47.38
C VAL A 84 21.42 -4.61 -48.79
N GLY A 85 20.89 -3.84 -49.73
CA GLY A 85 20.76 -4.23 -51.14
C GLY A 85 22.03 -4.00 -51.95
N THR A 86 21.94 -4.02 -53.28
CA THR A 86 23.08 -3.76 -54.20
C THR A 86 23.58 -2.31 -54.15
N SER A 87 22.73 -1.34 -53.78
CA SER A 87 23.10 0.07 -53.63
C SER A 87 24.04 0.30 -52.44
N ASN A 88 24.96 1.26 -52.57
CA ASN A 88 25.78 1.74 -51.44
C ASN A 88 25.08 2.85 -50.64
N THR A 89 23.91 3.30 -51.09
CA THR A 89 23.06 4.26 -50.37
C THR A 89 21.82 3.59 -49.82
N LEU A 90 21.50 3.83 -48.54
CA LEU A 90 20.32 3.34 -47.87
C LEU A 90 19.75 4.41 -46.92
N ASP A 91 18.82 5.21 -47.43
CA ASP A 91 18.13 6.23 -46.63
C ASP A 91 16.99 5.60 -45.82
N VAL A 92 16.76 6.12 -44.63
CA VAL A 92 15.76 5.59 -43.68
C VAL A 92 14.90 6.72 -43.16
N GLN A 93 13.59 6.51 -43.21
CA GLN A 93 12.63 7.35 -42.51
C GLN A 93 12.19 6.61 -41.25
N MET A 94 12.47 7.17 -40.08
CA MET A 94 12.04 6.65 -38.78
C MET A 94 10.58 7.01 -38.52
N GLU A 95 9.83 6.07 -37.95
CA GLU A 95 8.44 6.25 -37.53
C GLU A 95 8.37 6.53 -36.03
N GLU A 96 7.55 7.49 -35.59
CA GLU A 96 7.37 7.75 -34.16
C GLU A 96 6.86 6.50 -33.42
N ASP A 97 7.47 6.21 -32.27
CA ASP A 97 7.08 5.07 -31.47
C ASP A 97 5.82 5.41 -30.65
N ALA A 98 4.67 4.86 -31.06
CA ALA A 98 3.42 4.89 -30.31
C ALA A 98 3.41 3.95 -29.07
N SER A 99 4.60 3.59 -28.58
CA SER A 99 4.99 2.65 -27.51
C SER A 99 4.08 2.45 -26.30
N GLN A 100 3.22 3.40 -25.92
CA GLN A 100 2.34 3.18 -24.75
C GLN A 100 1.20 2.18 -25.00
N LEU A 101 0.80 1.94 -26.25
CA LEU A 101 -0.23 0.95 -26.57
C LEU A 101 0.35 -0.45 -26.83
N GLU A 102 1.64 -0.54 -27.13
CA GLU A 102 2.37 -1.81 -27.28
C GLU A 102 3.02 -2.29 -25.98
N GLU A 103 2.94 -1.51 -24.89
CA GLU A 103 3.40 -1.91 -23.57
C GLU A 103 2.81 -3.27 -23.17
N VAL A 104 3.70 -4.18 -22.76
CA VAL A 104 3.35 -5.54 -22.36
C VAL A 104 3.09 -5.56 -20.87
N ILE A 105 1.85 -5.84 -20.47
CA ILE A 105 1.41 -5.93 -19.09
C ILE A 105 1.33 -7.42 -18.69
N VAL A 106 1.76 -7.74 -17.47
CA VAL A 106 1.70 -9.10 -16.93
C VAL A 106 0.30 -9.35 -16.38
N VAL A 107 -0.44 -10.30 -16.94
CA VAL A 107 -1.81 -10.61 -16.48
C VAL A 107 -1.84 -12.06 -16.00
N GLY A 108 -1.68 -12.24 -14.69
CA GLY A 108 -1.61 -13.59 -14.10
C GLY A 108 -0.39 -14.36 -14.58
N TYR A 109 -0.64 -15.46 -15.29
CA TYR A 109 0.39 -16.38 -15.82
C TYR A 109 0.81 -16.09 -17.28
N GLY A 110 0.58 -14.88 -17.77
CA GLY A 110 0.96 -14.49 -19.13
C GLY A 110 1.14 -12.98 -19.26
N SER A 111 1.43 -12.52 -20.47
CA SER A 111 1.66 -11.11 -20.75
C SER A 111 0.89 -10.68 -22.00
N GLN A 112 0.23 -9.53 -21.97
CA GLN A 112 -0.58 -9.03 -23.08
C GLN A 112 -0.26 -7.57 -23.38
N SER A 113 -0.35 -7.18 -24.66
CA SER A 113 -0.29 -5.76 -25.05
C SER A 113 -1.45 -5.00 -24.43
N LYS A 114 -1.17 -3.84 -23.85
CA LYS A 114 -2.16 -2.93 -23.24
C LYS A 114 -3.37 -2.66 -24.16
N ARG A 115 -3.13 -2.54 -25.47
CA ARG A 115 -4.21 -2.34 -26.47
C ARG A 115 -5.24 -3.47 -26.48
N LYS A 116 -4.79 -4.72 -26.32
CA LYS A 116 -5.63 -5.95 -26.37
C LYS A 116 -6.24 -6.36 -25.03
N ILE A 117 -5.92 -5.65 -23.94
CA ILE A 117 -6.48 -5.96 -22.62
C ILE A 117 -7.95 -5.55 -22.58
N THR A 118 -8.78 -6.47 -22.08
CA THR A 118 -10.22 -6.27 -21.85
C THR A 118 -10.54 -6.01 -20.38
N ASP A 119 -9.57 -6.25 -19.50
CA ASP A 119 -9.70 -6.08 -18.05
C ASP A 119 -9.37 -4.66 -17.60
N ASN A 120 -9.89 -4.25 -16.44
CA ASN A 120 -9.49 -2.99 -15.80
C ASN A 120 -8.27 -3.18 -14.87
N ILE A 121 -7.10 -2.70 -15.32
CA ILE A 121 -5.81 -2.82 -14.63
C ILE A 121 -5.14 -1.45 -14.53
N ALA A 122 -4.91 -0.98 -13.30
CA ALA A 122 -4.10 0.21 -13.08
C ALA A 122 -2.61 -0.17 -13.00
N THR A 123 -1.78 0.44 -13.84
CA THR A 123 -0.34 0.17 -13.89
C THR A 123 0.45 1.38 -13.44
N ILE A 124 1.39 1.17 -12.53
CA ILE A 124 2.33 2.17 -12.00
C ILE A 124 3.74 1.70 -12.36
N SER A 125 4.48 2.51 -13.11
CA SER A 125 5.81 2.14 -13.62
C SER A 125 6.93 2.42 -12.63
N SER A 126 8.09 1.82 -12.86
CA SER A 126 9.30 2.06 -12.05
C SER A 126 9.73 3.53 -12.01
N ASP A 127 9.53 4.30 -13.08
CA ASP A 127 9.85 5.74 -13.09
C ASP A 127 9.00 6.49 -12.06
N GLN A 128 7.71 6.16 -11.97
CA GLN A 128 6.80 6.76 -10.99
C GLN A 128 7.08 6.31 -9.54
N ILE A 129 7.75 5.16 -9.34
CA ILE A 129 8.09 4.62 -8.02
C ILE A 129 9.45 5.19 -7.55
N ASN A 130 10.46 5.18 -8.42
CA ASN A 130 11.85 5.53 -8.09
C ASN A 130 12.08 7.05 -8.00
N GLU A 131 11.13 7.89 -8.42
CA GLU A 131 11.17 9.34 -8.23
C GLU A 131 10.93 9.79 -6.79
N ILE A 132 10.44 8.90 -5.92
CA ILE A 132 10.02 9.23 -4.56
C ILE A 132 10.85 8.43 -3.54
N PRO A 133 11.77 9.07 -2.80
CA PRO A 133 12.42 8.45 -1.67
C PRO A 133 11.41 8.35 -0.52
N THR A 134 10.69 7.22 -0.44
CA THR A 134 9.76 6.93 0.66
C THR A 134 10.25 5.75 1.49
N PRO A 135 9.99 5.74 2.82
CA PRO A 135 10.32 4.60 3.68
C PRO A 135 9.48 3.36 3.34
N SER A 136 8.26 3.56 2.82
CA SER A 136 7.32 2.50 2.45
C SER A 136 6.96 2.52 0.96
N LEU A 137 6.77 1.34 0.37
CA LEU A 137 6.38 1.19 -1.04
C LEU A 137 4.99 1.75 -1.33
N GLN A 138 4.04 1.57 -0.41
CA GLN A 138 2.65 1.95 -0.64
C GLN A 138 2.45 3.45 -0.71
N SER A 139 3.27 4.23 -0.01
CA SER A 139 3.28 5.70 -0.14
C SER A 139 3.55 6.17 -1.58
N ALA A 140 4.24 5.37 -2.41
CA ALA A 140 4.48 5.68 -3.81
C ALA A 140 3.26 5.43 -4.72
N LEU A 141 2.26 4.68 -4.24
CA LEU A 141 1.05 4.31 -4.98
C LEU A 141 -0.09 5.31 -4.77
N THR A 142 -0.04 6.09 -3.69
CA THR A 142 -1.15 6.94 -3.26
C THR A 142 -1.49 8.00 -4.31
N GLY A 143 -2.77 8.09 -4.70
CA GLY A 143 -3.28 9.04 -5.69
C GLY A 143 -2.93 8.72 -7.16
N LYS A 144 -2.28 7.58 -7.45
CA LYS A 144 -1.84 7.22 -8.81
C LYS A 144 -2.79 6.28 -9.56
N ALA A 145 -3.77 5.67 -8.88
CA ALA A 145 -4.70 4.73 -9.46
C ALA A 145 -6.16 5.05 -9.08
N ALA A 146 -7.03 5.19 -10.08
CA ALA A 146 -8.46 5.37 -9.85
C ALA A 146 -9.08 4.14 -9.18
N GLY A 147 -9.99 4.35 -8.22
CA GLY A 147 -10.67 3.28 -7.49
C GLY A 147 -9.80 2.57 -6.46
N VAL A 148 -8.63 3.11 -6.12
CA VAL A 148 -7.72 2.55 -5.11
C VAL A 148 -7.48 3.59 -4.02
N ARG A 149 -7.93 3.28 -2.80
CA ARG A 149 -7.68 4.09 -1.61
C ARG A 149 -6.55 3.46 -0.81
N ILE A 150 -5.55 4.26 -0.45
CA ILE A 150 -4.40 3.85 0.35
C ILE A 150 -4.31 4.81 1.52
N THR A 151 -4.55 4.32 2.73
CA THR A 151 -4.59 5.12 3.95
C THR A 151 -3.44 4.69 4.85
N GLN A 152 -2.59 5.64 5.23
CA GLN A 152 -1.59 5.44 6.28
C GLN A 152 -2.24 5.66 7.64
N LEU A 153 -2.16 4.68 8.55
CA LEU A 153 -2.83 4.78 9.85
C LEU A 153 -2.28 5.96 10.65
N ASN A 154 -0.96 6.08 10.81
CA ASN A 154 -0.35 7.20 11.53
C ASN A 154 1.10 7.47 11.08
N GLY A 155 1.74 8.47 11.67
CA GLY A 155 3.10 8.91 11.40
C GLY A 155 4.24 8.03 11.93
N LYS A 156 3.96 6.84 12.49
CA LYS A 156 4.99 5.89 12.92
C LYS A 156 5.68 5.26 11.69
N VAL A 157 6.97 4.95 11.79
CA VAL A 157 7.79 4.48 10.65
C VAL A 157 7.37 3.10 10.14
N GLU A 158 6.79 2.30 11.01
CA GLU A 158 6.25 0.98 10.71
C GLU A 158 4.73 0.97 10.53
N GLY A 159 4.09 2.14 10.69
CA GLY A 159 2.65 2.31 10.76
C GLY A 159 1.93 1.52 9.67
N GLY A 160 0.89 0.79 10.07
CA GLY A 160 0.06 0.02 9.16
C GLY A 160 -0.47 0.89 8.03
N ILE A 161 -0.56 0.31 6.84
CA ILE A 161 -1.17 0.93 5.67
C ILE A 161 -2.32 0.04 5.24
N LYS A 162 -3.49 0.64 5.02
CA LYS A 162 -4.67 -0.06 4.51
C LYS A 162 -4.85 0.23 3.02
N VAL A 163 -4.96 -0.82 2.19
CA VAL A 163 -5.23 -0.69 0.76
C VAL A 163 -6.62 -1.23 0.47
N ARG A 164 -7.45 -0.42 -0.20
CA ARG A 164 -8.82 -0.79 -0.58
C ARG A 164 -9.02 -0.57 -2.07
N VAL A 165 -9.45 -1.62 -2.77
CA VAL A 165 -9.76 -1.57 -4.20
C VAL A 165 -11.28 -1.59 -4.39
N ARG A 166 -11.83 -0.50 -4.90
CA ARG A 166 -13.27 -0.28 -5.13
C ARG A 166 -14.13 -0.49 -3.89
N GLY A 167 -13.70 0.14 -2.79
CA GLY A 167 -14.37 0.09 -1.50
C GLY A 167 -14.11 -1.21 -0.72
N VAL A 168 -14.99 -1.48 0.24
CA VAL A 168 -14.93 -2.66 1.11
C VAL A 168 -15.90 -3.71 0.62
N ALA A 169 -15.44 -4.96 0.49
CA ALA A 169 -16.25 -6.04 -0.09
C ALA A 169 -16.81 -7.04 0.94
N THR A 170 -16.46 -6.92 2.22
CA THR A 170 -16.73 -7.90 3.28
C THR A 170 -16.74 -7.21 4.65
N ILE A 171 -17.39 -7.81 5.64
CA ILE A 171 -17.61 -7.20 6.96
C ILE A 171 -16.71 -7.79 8.05
N SER A 172 -16.48 -9.11 8.07
CA SER A 172 -15.73 -9.76 9.17
C SER A 172 -14.47 -10.52 8.71
N SER A 173 -14.11 -10.33 7.45
CA SER A 173 -12.89 -10.91 6.88
C SER A 173 -11.95 -9.81 6.40
N SER A 174 -10.67 -10.16 6.23
CA SER A 174 -9.65 -9.20 5.77
C SER A 174 -10.12 -8.44 4.53
N GLN A 175 -10.08 -7.12 4.61
CA GLN A 175 -10.46 -6.18 3.54
C GLN A 175 -9.28 -5.83 2.61
N GLU A 176 -8.07 -6.35 2.89
CA GLU A 176 -6.86 -6.10 2.11
C GLU A 176 -6.87 -6.86 0.77
N PRO A 177 -6.25 -6.33 -0.30
CA PRO A 177 -6.01 -7.06 -1.53
C PRO A 177 -4.98 -8.18 -1.34
N LEU A 178 -4.96 -9.11 -2.29
CA LEU A 178 -3.87 -10.08 -2.38
C LEU A 178 -2.62 -9.42 -2.96
N TYR A 179 -1.52 -9.41 -2.22
CA TYR A 179 -0.22 -9.00 -2.74
C TYR A 179 0.51 -10.20 -3.37
N VAL A 180 0.97 -10.03 -4.61
CA VAL A 180 1.71 -11.07 -5.35
C VAL A 180 3.03 -10.49 -5.84
N ILE A 181 4.15 -11.09 -5.46
CA ILE A 181 5.49 -10.66 -5.88
C ILE A 181 6.12 -11.73 -6.77
N ASP A 182 6.42 -11.37 -8.02
CA ASP A 182 7.03 -12.30 -8.99
C ASP A 182 6.29 -13.67 -9.04
N GLY A 183 4.96 -13.64 -8.91
CA GLY A 183 4.09 -14.83 -8.90
C GLY A 183 3.86 -15.50 -7.53
N VAL A 184 4.49 -15.02 -6.45
CA VAL A 184 4.33 -15.57 -5.08
C VAL A 184 3.30 -14.75 -4.30
N PRO A 185 2.15 -15.34 -3.89
CA PRO A 185 1.18 -14.68 -3.02
C PRO A 185 1.72 -14.53 -1.60
N LEU A 186 1.80 -13.31 -1.10
CA LEU A 186 2.39 -13.02 0.20
C LEU A 186 1.49 -13.41 1.36
N THR A 187 2.10 -13.66 2.52
CA THR A 187 1.43 -13.59 3.82
C THR A 187 1.49 -12.15 4.33
N ASN A 188 0.33 -11.59 4.71
CA ASN A 188 0.15 -10.20 5.09
C ASN A 188 -0.74 -10.04 6.34
N GLN A 189 -0.80 -11.07 7.20
CA GLN A 189 -1.48 -10.96 8.49
C GLN A 189 -0.69 -10.02 9.41
N ASP A 190 -1.40 -9.25 10.25
CA ASP A 190 -0.75 -8.51 11.33
C ASP A 190 -0.28 -9.49 12.41
N GLU A 191 0.96 -9.32 12.84
CA GLU A 191 1.63 -10.16 13.82
C GLU A 191 2.15 -9.34 15.01
N SER A 192 1.70 -8.09 15.15
CA SER A 192 2.05 -7.18 16.24
C SER A 192 1.65 -7.74 17.62
N ILE A 193 2.38 -7.35 18.68
CA ILE A 193 2.14 -7.82 20.07
C ILE A 193 1.51 -6.77 20.99
N ASN A 194 1.32 -5.56 20.49
CA ASN A 194 0.76 -4.41 21.22
C ASN A 194 -0.38 -3.76 20.43
N ASP A 195 -1.06 -4.54 19.59
CA ASP A 195 -2.24 -4.15 18.80
C ASP A 195 -2.01 -2.99 17.81
N SER A 196 -0.76 -2.60 17.57
CA SER A 196 -0.37 -1.58 16.58
C SER A 196 0.21 -2.25 15.33
N PRO A 197 -0.56 -2.31 14.21
CA PRO A 197 -0.20 -3.13 13.06
C PRO A 197 1.10 -2.72 12.39
N ILE A 198 1.84 -3.73 11.92
CA ILE A 198 3.06 -3.51 11.13
C ILE A 198 2.75 -3.67 9.64
N ASN A 199 3.24 -2.73 8.82
CA ASN A 199 3.08 -2.80 7.37
C ASN A 199 3.73 -4.10 6.79
N PRO A 200 2.95 -4.97 6.10
CA PRO A 200 3.46 -6.25 5.58
C PRO A 200 4.46 -6.11 4.42
N LEU A 201 4.53 -4.95 3.76
CA LEU A 201 5.48 -4.65 2.69
C LEU A 201 6.70 -3.86 3.17
N VAL A 202 6.85 -3.60 4.48
CA VAL A 202 7.99 -2.87 5.04
C VAL A 202 9.34 -3.52 4.65
N SER A 203 9.33 -4.83 4.39
CA SER A 203 10.50 -5.62 4.02
C SER A 203 10.95 -5.46 2.55
N LEU A 204 10.17 -4.78 1.69
CA LEU A 204 10.49 -4.62 0.27
C LEU A 204 11.31 -3.35 0.02
N ASN A 205 12.25 -3.43 -0.92
CA ASN A 205 13.00 -2.29 -1.42
C ASN A 205 12.32 -1.71 -2.67
N PRO A 206 11.81 -0.46 -2.64
CA PRO A 206 11.15 0.16 -3.78
C PRO A 206 12.04 0.25 -5.04
N ASN A 207 13.35 0.42 -4.85
CA ASN A 207 14.33 0.54 -5.94
C ASN A 207 14.42 -0.72 -6.82
N ASP A 208 13.94 -1.87 -6.34
CA ASP A 208 14.02 -3.14 -7.05
C ASP A 208 12.77 -3.44 -7.91
N ILE A 209 11.79 -2.54 -7.89
CA ILE A 209 10.48 -2.75 -8.53
C ILE A 209 10.51 -2.21 -9.96
N GLU A 210 10.02 -3.03 -10.89
CA GLU A 210 9.86 -2.67 -12.30
C GLU A 210 8.46 -2.09 -12.56
N SER A 211 7.43 -2.71 -11.99
CA SER A 211 6.06 -2.21 -12.09
C SER A 211 5.16 -2.75 -10.98
N ILE A 212 4.09 -2.00 -10.71
CA ILE A 212 2.99 -2.40 -9.83
C ILE A 212 1.71 -2.34 -10.64
N GLN A 213 0.96 -3.44 -10.64
CA GLN A 213 -0.30 -3.58 -11.35
C GLN A 213 -1.41 -3.91 -10.36
N ILE A 214 -2.50 -3.16 -10.40
CA ILE A 214 -3.65 -3.34 -9.53
C ILE A 214 -4.80 -3.86 -10.38
N LEU A 215 -5.15 -5.12 -10.15
CA LEU A 215 -6.21 -5.85 -10.84
C LEU A 215 -7.53 -5.52 -10.14
N LYS A 216 -8.34 -4.66 -10.74
CA LYS A 216 -9.55 -4.07 -10.11
C LYS A 216 -10.84 -4.79 -10.47
N ASP A 217 -10.86 -5.54 -11.58
CA ASP A 217 -12.04 -6.26 -12.04
C ASP A 217 -11.97 -7.78 -11.74
N ALA A 218 -13.15 -8.41 -11.70
CA ALA A 218 -13.23 -9.83 -11.44
C ALA A 218 -12.59 -10.69 -12.55
N SER A 219 -12.62 -10.24 -13.81
CA SER A 219 -12.04 -10.99 -14.94
C SER A 219 -10.51 -11.12 -14.84
N SER A 220 -9.84 -10.07 -14.37
CA SER A 220 -8.39 -10.11 -14.13
C SER A 220 -8.01 -10.76 -12.80
N ALA A 221 -8.78 -10.53 -11.74
CA ALA A 221 -8.55 -11.12 -10.43
C ALA A 221 -8.88 -12.63 -10.36
N ALA A 222 -9.82 -13.12 -11.19
CA ALA A 222 -10.27 -14.52 -11.17
C ALA A 222 -9.16 -15.55 -11.34
N ILE A 223 -8.04 -15.20 -12.00
CA ILE A 223 -6.91 -16.12 -12.15
C ILE A 223 -6.20 -16.39 -10.82
N TYR A 224 -6.25 -15.44 -9.87
CA TYR A 224 -5.76 -15.60 -8.50
C TYR A 224 -6.82 -16.21 -7.56
N GLY A 225 -8.01 -16.46 -8.11
CA GLY A 225 -9.11 -17.15 -7.46
C GLY A 225 -9.73 -16.37 -6.32
N ALA A 226 -10.22 -17.10 -5.34
CA ALA A 226 -10.99 -16.56 -4.23
C ALA A 226 -10.23 -15.66 -3.22
N ARG A 227 -9.04 -15.20 -3.59
CA ARG A 227 -8.28 -14.19 -2.82
C ARG A 227 -8.18 -12.87 -3.55
N GLY A 228 -8.60 -12.82 -4.81
CA GLY A 228 -8.67 -11.60 -5.61
C GLY A 228 -9.96 -10.80 -5.41
N THR A 229 -10.86 -11.21 -4.51
CA THR A 229 -12.14 -10.50 -4.27
C THR A 229 -11.94 -9.05 -3.84
N ASN A 230 -10.90 -8.77 -3.05
CA ASN A 230 -10.55 -7.41 -2.64
C ASN A 230 -9.59 -6.72 -3.63
N GLY A 231 -9.43 -7.27 -4.84
CA GLY A 231 -8.39 -6.89 -5.79
C GLY A 231 -7.08 -7.64 -5.57
N VAL A 232 -6.18 -7.52 -6.54
CA VAL A 232 -4.83 -8.11 -6.48
C VAL A 232 -3.81 -7.05 -6.85
N VAL A 233 -2.79 -6.89 -6.02
CA VAL A 233 -1.63 -6.01 -6.26
C VAL A 233 -0.46 -6.88 -6.70
N LEU A 234 -0.18 -6.88 -8.00
CA LEU A 234 0.92 -7.60 -8.62
C LEU A 234 2.16 -6.70 -8.69
N ILE A 235 3.22 -7.11 -8.01
CA ILE A 235 4.51 -6.44 -7.98
C ILE A 235 5.49 -7.25 -8.83
N THR A 236 5.97 -6.64 -9.91
CA THR A 236 7.00 -7.23 -10.77
C THR A 236 8.33 -6.57 -10.48
N THR A 237 9.37 -7.36 -10.26
CA THR A 237 10.70 -6.84 -9.93
C THR A 237 11.61 -6.77 -11.15
N LYS A 238 12.65 -5.94 -11.03
CA LYS A 238 13.63 -5.71 -12.10
C LYS A 238 14.30 -7.01 -12.50
N GLN A 239 14.25 -7.33 -13.79
CA GLN A 239 14.87 -8.51 -14.36
C GLN A 239 16.18 -8.17 -15.07
N GLY A 240 17.02 -9.18 -15.30
CA GLY A 240 18.23 -9.00 -16.09
C GLY A 240 17.90 -8.68 -17.55
N LYS A 241 18.60 -7.71 -18.14
CA LYS A 241 18.47 -7.35 -19.55
C LYS A 241 19.70 -7.85 -20.32
N GLU A 242 19.50 -8.27 -21.56
CA GLU A 242 20.62 -8.59 -22.45
C GLU A 242 21.41 -7.32 -22.76
N GLY A 243 22.73 -7.41 -22.73
CA GLY A 243 23.62 -6.31 -23.06
C GLY A 243 24.76 -6.13 -22.07
N LYS A 244 25.36 -4.93 -22.10
CA LYS A 244 26.47 -4.58 -21.21
C LYS A 244 26.00 -4.61 -19.76
N THR A 245 26.88 -5.09 -18.88
CA THR A 245 26.67 -5.00 -17.44
C THR A 245 26.58 -3.53 -17.04
N LYS A 246 25.45 -3.14 -16.46
CA LYS A 246 25.21 -1.81 -15.90
C LYS A 246 25.29 -1.90 -14.38
N VAL A 247 25.97 -0.94 -13.76
CA VAL A 247 25.98 -0.77 -12.30
C VAL A 247 25.28 0.54 -11.96
N SER A 248 24.28 0.47 -11.10
CA SER A 248 23.54 1.65 -10.61
C SER A 248 23.73 1.81 -9.11
N ILE A 249 24.04 3.02 -8.68
CA ILE A 249 24.14 3.43 -7.27
C ILE A 249 23.12 4.52 -7.03
N ASN A 250 22.24 4.30 -6.06
CA ASN A 250 21.29 5.30 -5.57
C ASN A 250 21.65 5.63 -4.12
N SER A 251 21.69 6.90 -3.78
CA SER A 251 21.99 7.38 -2.44
C SER A 251 21.14 8.60 -2.15
N SER A 252 20.50 8.66 -0.99
CA SER A 252 19.73 9.83 -0.59
C SER A 252 19.76 10.05 0.92
N TYR A 253 19.66 11.32 1.29
CA TYR A 253 19.54 11.76 2.68
C TYR A 253 18.37 12.73 2.80
N GLY A 254 17.54 12.53 3.81
CA GLY A 254 16.39 13.36 4.08
C GLY A 254 16.22 13.72 5.54
N TRP A 255 15.43 14.77 5.76
CA TRP A 255 15.02 15.33 7.04
C TRP A 255 13.50 15.42 7.06
N SER A 256 12.91 15.11 8.22
CA SER A 256 11.48 14.94 8.39
C SER A 256 10.97 15.73 9.59
N THR A 257 9.81 16.35 9.47
CA THR A 257 9.10 17.00 10.58
C THR A 257 7.62 16.60 10.57
N ALA A 258 6.88 16.87 11.64
CA ALA A 258 5.43 16.68 11.64
C ALA A 258 4.75 17.57 10.59
N THR A 259 3.74 17.04 9.89
CA THR A 259 2.97 17.83 8.90
C THR A 259 2.16 18.94 9.55
N ASN A 260 1.63 18.69 10.75
CA ASN A 260 0.86 19.61 11.57
C ASN A 260 1.17 19.40 13.07
N LYS A 261 0.90 20.42 13.88
CA LYS A 261 0.93 20.40 15.35
C LYS A 261 -0.32 21.09 15.87
N LEU A 262 -0.89 20.60 16.96
CA LEU A 262 -2.08 21.21 17.56
C LEU A 262 -1.67 22.25 18.61
N ASP A 263 -2.44 23.33 18.71
CA ASP A 263 -2.27 24.33 19.76
C ASP A 263 -2.91 23.83 21.07
N PHE A 264 -2.07 23.53 22.05
CA PHE A 264 -2.48 23.21 23.42
C PHE A 264 -2.35 24.42 24.34
N LEU A 265 -3.04 24.39 25.48
CA LEU A 265 -2.88 25.43 26.49
C LEU A 265 -1.45 25.40 27.04
N ASN A 266 -0.86 26.58 27.15
CA ASN A 266 0.32 26.79 27.96
C ASN A 266 -0.05 26.82 29.46
N ALA A 267 0.96 26.81 30.32
CA ALA A 267 0.79 26.77 31.77
C ALA A 267 -0.04 27.93 32.36
N ALA A 268 -0.03 29.12 31.76
CA ALA A 268 -0.84 30.25 32.23
C ALA A 268 -2.31 30.06 31.87
N GLN A 269 -2.59 29.70 30.63
CA GLN A 269 -3.94 29.42 30.12
C GLN A 269 -4.56 28.22 30.83
N TYR A 270 -3.78 27.17 31.07
CA TYR A 270 -4.21 25.99 31.82
C TYR A 270 -4.64 26.37 33.23
N ARG A 271 -3.82 27.14 33.97
CA ARG A 271 -4.18 27.61 35.31
C ARG A 271 -5.45 28.46 35.33
N GLU A 272 -5.63 29.34 34.34
CA GLU A 272 -6.84 30.15 34.20
C GLU A 272 -8.09 29.28 33.99
N LEU A 273 -8.06 28.39 33.00
CA LEU A 273 -9.18 27.52 32.67
C LEU A 273 -9.56 26.61 33.83
N PHE A 274 -8.57 25.96 34.46
CA PHE A 274 -8.81 24.98 35.52
C PHE A 274 -9.22 25.62 36.84
N LEU A 275 -8.71 26.82 37.16
CA LEU A 275 -9.20 27.60 38.30
C LEU A 275 -10.69 27.92 38.11
N GLU A 276 -11.09 28.40 36.94
CA GLU A 276 -12.49 28.67 36.62
C GLU A 276 -13.34 27.39 36.69
N ALA A 277 -12.87 26.29 36.08
CA ALA A 277 -13.57 25.02 36.03
C ALA A 277 -13.81 24.43 37.43
N GLY A 278 -12.83 24.53 38.33
CA GLY A 278 -12.98 24.12 39.73
C GLY A 278 -13.95 25.02 40.50
N LEU A 279 -13.87 26.34 40.34
CA LEU A 279 -14.81 27.28 40.97
C LEU A 279 -16.26 27.02 40.50
N ASN A 280 -16.46 26.69 39.23
CA ASN A 280 -17.79 26.35 38.67
C ASN A 280 -18.40 25.08 39.29
N THR A 281 -17.59 24.19 39.88
CA THR A 281 -18.06 22.94 40.51
C THR A 281 -17.93 22.93 42.04
N GLY A 282 -17.49 24.05 42.63
CA GLY A 282 -17.49 24.28 44.07
C GLY A 282 -16.14 24.09 44.76
N SER A 283 -15.05 23.85 44.02
CA SER A 283 -13.68 23.94 44.57
C SER A 283 -13.34 25.38 44.95
N THR A 284 -12.42 25.54 45.88
CA THR A 284 -11.85 26.83 46.27
C THR A 284 -10.61 27.16 45.44
N ALA A 285 -10.26 28.45 45.37
CA ALA A 285 -9.03 28.88 44.71
C ALA A 285 -7.76 28.33 45.38
N GLU A 286 -7.82 28.09 46.70
CA GLU A 286 -6.71 27.50 47.47
C GLU A 286 -6.48 26.04 47.09
N GLU A 287 -7.53 25.22 47.03
CA GLU A 287 -7.45 23.81 46.57
C GLU A 287 -6.89 23.70 45.15
N MET A 288 -7.32 24.60 44.24
CA MET A 288 -6.79 24.61 42.87
C MET A 288 -5.31 25.00 42.84
N GLN A 289 -4.89 25.97 43.68
CA GLN A 289 -3.50 26.37 43.77
C GLN A 289 -2.62 25.24 44.35
N GLU A 290 -3.07 24.53 45.38
CA GLU A 290 -2.37 23.37 45.93
C GLU A 290 -2.13 22.30 44.85
N GLN A 291 -3.12 22.05 43.99
CA GLN A 291 -2.98 21.11 42.89
C GLN A 291 -1.94 21.59 41.85
N PHE A 292 -1.95 22.88 41.50
CA PHE A 292 -0.95 23.44 40.59
C PHE A 292 0.48 23.40 41.17
N ASP A 293 0.62 23.63 42.47
CA ASP A 293 1.90 23.57 43.18
C ASP A 293 2.42 22.13 43.30
N PHE A 294 1.52 21.15 43.44
CA PHE A 294 1.85 19.73 43.35
C PHE A 294 2.44 19.39 41.98
N TYR A 295 1.73 19.73 40.90
CA TYR A 295 2.19 19.42 39.54
C TYR A 295 3.50 20.12 39.19
N SER A 296 3.67 21.38 39.62
CA SER A 296 4.92 22.11 39.36
C SER A 296 6.13 21.57 40.12
N ASN A 297 5.94 20.59 41.00
CA ASN A 297 6.97 20.05 41.87
C ASN A 297 7.68 21.15 42.68
N GLY A 298 6.94 22.18 43.09
CA GLY A 298 7.46 23.37 43.77
C GLY A 298 8.33 24.28 42.91
N GLN A 299 8.47 24.02 41.60
CA GLN A 299 9.24 24.86 40.69
C GLN A 299 8.41 26.05 40.20
N ALA A 300 9.04 27.23 40.17
CA ALA A 300 8.41 28.44 39.64
C ALA A 300 8.53 28.50 38.11
N ASN A 301 7.45 28.86 37.43
CA ASN A 301 7.39 29.08 35.97
C ASN A 301 7.60 27.84 35.09
N VAL A 302 7.12 26.66 35.51
CA VAL A 302 7.05 25.48 34.63
C VAL A 302 6.00 25.70 33.55
N ASP A 303 6.41 25.45 32.30
CA ASP A 303 5.60 25.47 31.08
C ASP A 303 6.16 24.45 30.09
N THR A 304 5.85 23.18 30.32
CA THR A 304 6.34 22.06 29.52
C THR A 304 5.49 21.87 28.28
N ASP A 305 6.12 22.01 27.11
CA ASP A 305 5.53 21.59 25.84
C ASP A 305 5.75 20.07 25.64
N TRP A 306 4.77 19.28 26.05
CA TRP A 306 4.80 17.83 25.90
C TRP A 306 4.73 17.37 24.44
N GLN A 307 4.12 18.17 23.56
CA GLN A 307 4.02 17.85 22.14
C GLN A 307 5.38 17.97 21.46
N ASP A 308 6.17 18.99 21.81
CA ASP A 308 7.55 19.18 21.34
C ASP A 308 8.52 18.12 21.88
N LEU A 309 8.24 17.54 23.05
CA LEU A 309 9.00 16.39 23.55
C LEU A 309 8.66 15.12 22.78
N ALA A 310 7.39 14.92 22.42
CA ALA A 310 6.90 13.76 21.71
C ALA A 310 7.29 13.74 20.22
N LEU A 311 7.13 14.89 19.54
CA LEU A 311 7.39 15.07 18.11
C LEU A 311 8.75 15.74 17.89
N ILE A 312 9.71 14.96 17.40
CA ILE A 312 11.08 15.38 17.12
C ILE A 312 11.35 15.47 15.61
N ASP A 313 12.46 16.11 15.25
CA ASP A 313 12.96 16.07 13.87
C ASP A 313 13.49 14.66 13.55
N GLY A 314 12.99 14.09 12.46
CA GLY A 314 13.40 12.79 11.93
C GLY A 314 14.41 12.90 10.79
N SER A 315 14.95 11.77 10.36
CA SER A 315 15.89 11.68 9.23
C SER A 315 15.74 10.39 8.45
N ILE A 316 16.05 10.41 7.16
CA ILE A 316 16.02 9.23 6.29
C ILE A 316 17.37 9.10 5.58
N GLU A 317 17.94 7.90 5.64
CA GLU A 317 19.12 7.49 4.90
C GLU A 317 18.72 6.33 3.99
N ASP A 318 18.94 6.45 2.69
CA ASP A 318 18.70 5.37 1.72
C ASP A 318 19.93 5.17 0.85
N PHE A 319 20.37 3.92 0.72
CA PHE A 319 21.49 3.52 -0.10
C PHE A 319 21.18 2.22 -0.82
N GLY A 320 21.32 2.22 -2.14
CA GLY A 320 21.08 1.07 -3.00
C GLY A 320 22.18 0.90 -4.03
N VAL A 321 22.55 -0.36 -4.28
CA VAL A 321 23.43 -0.74 -5.39
C VAL A 321 22.77 -1.86 -6.16
N SER A 322 22.71 -1.75 -7.48
CA SER A 322 22.22 -2.82 -8.35
C SER A 322 23.15 -3.06 -9.53
N ILE A 323 23.25 -4.32 -9.94
CA ILE A 323 24.02 -4.79 -11.08
C ILE A 323 23.08 -5.57 -11.98
N SER A 324 22.96 -5.16 -13.24
CA SER A 324 22.11 -5.84 -14.22
C SER A 324 22.89 -6.11 -15.50
N GLY A 325 22.68 -7.26 -16.11
CA GLY A 325 23.27 -7.55 -17.42
C GLY A 325 23.10 -9.01 -17.83
N GLY A 326 23.81 -9.40 -18.87
CA GLY A 326 23.80 -10.77 -19.36
C GLY A 326 23.89 -10.86 -20.88
N GLY A 327 24.00 -12.08 -21.39
CA GLY A 327 23.93 -12.38 -22.82
C GLY A 327 22.64 -13.10 -23.20
N ALA A 328 22.50 -13.47 -24.46
CA ALA A 328 21.32 -14.15 -25.00
C ALA A 328 20.82 -15.36 -24.18
N LYS A 329 21.72 -16.13 -23.55
CA LYS A 329 21.35 -17.33 -22.77
C LYS A 329 21.18 -17.10 -21.27
N THR A 330 21.79 -16.07 -20.71
CA THR A 330 21.84 -15.89 -19.26
C THR A 330 21.73 -14.41 -18.95
N ARG A 331 20.68 -14.07 -18.21
CA ARG A 331 20.37 -12.70 -17.77
C ARG A 331 20.30 -12.69 -16.26
N PHE A 332 20.85 -11.65 -15.65
CA PHE A 332 20.89 -11.52 -14.20
C PHE A 332 20.62 -10.09 -13.75
N PHE A 333 20.01 -9.98 -12.56
CA PHE A 333 19.88 -8.75 -11.80
C PHE A 333 20.21 -9.06 -10.34
N LEU A 334 21.12 -8.29 -9.76
CA LEU A 334 21.53 -8.39 -8.36
C LEU A 334 21.39 -7.02 -7.72
N SER A 335 20.86 -6.94 -6.51
CA SER A 335 20.72 -5.67 -5.79
C SER A 335 20.92 -5.85 -4.28
N SER A 336 21.40 -4.78 -3.67
CA SER A 336 21.58 -4.62 -2.23
C SER A 336 21.05 -3.26 -1.83
N GLY A 337 20.28 -3.21 -0.76
CA GLY A 337 19.67 -1.99 -0.23
C GLY A 337 19.84 -1.87 1.27
N TYR A 338 20.05 -0.64 1.73
CA TYR A 338 20.05 -0.23 3.13
C TYR A 338 19.17 1.00 3.28
N ASN A 339 18.25 0.97 4.23
CA ASN A 339 17.42 2.12 4.60
C ASN A 339 17.46 2.27 6.12
N LYS A 340 17.62 3.50 6.60
CA LYS A 340 17.45 3.86 8.01
C LYS A 340 16.59 5.10 8.12
N THR A 341 15.47 4.96 8.80
CA THR A 341 14.48 6.02 9.00
C THR A 341 14.35 6.26 10.51
N HIS A 342 14.81 7.42 10.97
CA HIS A 342 14.43 7.96 12.28
C HIS A 342 13.09 8.68 12.12
N GLY A 343 12.06 8.17 12.81
CA GLY A 343 10.72 8.72 12.77
C GLY A 343 10.64 10.10 13.42
N ILE A 344 9.53 10.79 13.18
CA ILE A 344 9.22 12.06 13.84
C ILE A 344 8.64 11.85 15.25
N VAL A 345 8.23 10.63 15.59
CA VAL A 345 7.80 10.28 16.94
C VAL A 345 9.02 9.77 17.71
N ARG A 346 9.27 10.34 18.89
CA ARG A 346 10.47 10.05 19.68
C ARG A 346 10.60 8.54 19.97
N GLY A 347 11.79 7.99 19.75
CA GLY A 347 12.09 6.57 20.02
C GLY A 347 11.69 5.60 18.90
N ASN A 348 11.01 6.07 17.84
CA ASN A 348 10.54 5.23 16.75
C ASN A 348 11.52 5.23 15.56
N ILE A 349 12.08 4.05 15.25
CA ILE A 349 13.18 3.91 14.26
C ILE A 349 12.98 2.65 13.43
N LEU A 350 13.20 2.73 12.12
CA LEU A 350 13.20 1.60 11.19
C LEU A 350 14.56 1.48 10.51
N GLU A 351 15.13 0.28 10.53
CA GLU A 351 16.32 -0.09 9.76
C GLU A 351 16.00 -1.30 8.87
N ARG A 352 16.29 -1.21 7.57
CA ARG A 352 16.05 -2.29 6.60
C ARG A 352 17.30 -2.62 5.81
N TYR A 353 17.58 -3.91 5.69
CA TYR A 353 18.56 -4.48 4.79
C TYR A 353 17.86 -5.40 3.80
N SER A 354 18.17 -5.27 2.52
CA SER A 354 17.57 -6.10 1.47
C SER A 354 18.62 -6.59 0.48
N LEU A 355 18.53 -7.85 0.09
CA LEU A 355 19.28 -8.47 -0.98
C LEU A 355 18.30 -9.09 -1.96
N ARG A 356 18.47 -8.83 -3.25
CA ARG A 356 17.69 -9.50 -4.30
C ARG A 356 18.59 -10.03 -5.40
N GLY A 357 18.23 -11.22 -5.88
CA GLY A 357 18.84 -11.85 -7.03
C GLY A 357 17.79 -12.45 -7.94
N ASN A 358 17.78 -12.00 -9.19
CA ASN A 358 16.95 -12.54 -10.26
C ASN A 358 17.87 -13.10 -11.35
N PHE A 359 17.57 -14.31 -11.82
CA PHE A 359 18.39 -15.05 -12.77
C PHE A 359 17.49 -15.81 -13.74
N ASP A 360 17.69 -15.59 -15.04
CA ASP A 360 17.04 -16.35 -16.10
C ASP A 360 18.09 -17.04 -16.97
N HIS A 361 17.85 -18.30 -17.27
CA HIS A 361 18.73 -19.10 -18.11
C HIS A 361 17.98 -19.93 -19.15
N ASP A 362 18.29 -19.67 -20.42
CA ASP A 362 17.88 -20.49 -21.56
C ASP A 362 18.88 -21.66 -21.71
N ILE A 363 18.59 -22.79 -21.05
CA ILE A 363 19.41 -24.02 -21.10
C ILE A 363 19.55 -24.51 -22.55
N SER A 364 18.44 -24.44 -23.30
CA SER A 364 18.35 -24.72 -24.74
C SER A 364 17.10 -24.03 -25.30
N ASP A 365 16.88 -24.11 -26.61
CA ASP A 365 15.68 -23.55 -27.26
C ASP A 365 14.36 -24.14 -26.71
N LYS A 366 14.42 -25.30 -26.04
CA LYS A 366 13.26 -25.97 -25.43
C LYS A 366 13.17 -25.88 -23.92
N PHE A 367 14.24 -25.49 -23.23
CA PHE A 367 14.28 -25.53 -21.77
C PHE A 367 14.75 -24.20 -21.23
N LYS A 368 13.91 -23.61 -20.38
CA LYS A 368 14.20 -22.36 -19.67
C LYS A 368 14.02 -22.59 -18.18
N THR A 369 14.85 -21.94 -17.38
CA THR A 369 14.70 -21.92 -15.93
C THR A 369 15.00 -20.53 -15.41
N GLY A 370 14.39 -20.18 -14.29
CA GLY A 370 14.71 -18.95 -13.60
C GLY A 370 14.54 -19.06 -12.10
N LEU A 371 15.13 -18.09 -11.42
CA LEU A 371 15.09 -17.89 -9.97
C LEU A 371 14.91 -16.41 -9.69
N ASN A 372 13.86 -16.06 -8.95
CA ASN A 372 13.67 -14.75 -8.34
C ASN A 372 13.76 -14.94 -6.83
N MET A 373 14.68 -14.23 -6.16
CA MET A 373 14.89 -14.37 -4.72
C MET A 373 15.09 -13.01 -4.06
N THR A 374 14.42 -12.81 -2.93
CA THR A 374 14.62 -11.66 -2.03
C THR A 374 14.83 -12.16 -0.62
N ILE A 375 15.83 -11.59 0.04
CA ILE A 375 16.09 -11.77 1.46
C ILE A 375 16.11 -10.39 2.09
N SER A 376 15.40 -10.20 3.18
CA SER A 376 15.36 -8.93 3.88
C SER A 376 15.33 -9.10 5.38
N LYS A 377 15.91 -8.12 6.07
CA LYS A 377 15.81 -7.95 7.52
C LYS A 377 15.34 -6.53 7.81
N SER A 378 14.23 -6.39 8.53
CA SER A 378 13.78 -5.12 9.08
C SER A 378 13.90 -5.16 10.60
N LYS A 379 14.54 -4.16 11.19
CA LYS A 379 14.60 -3.92 12.63
C LYS A 379 13.81 -2.67 12.94
N ILE A 380 12.89 -2.76 13.89
CA ILE A 380 11.98 -1.68 14.26
C ILE A 380 12.12 -1.45 15.76
N ASN A 381 12.51 -0.24 16.14
CA ASN A 381 12.35 0.26 17.50
C ASN A 381 10.90 0.72 17.63
N ARG A 382 10.11 -0.14 18.26
CA ARG A 382 8.68 0.03 18.46
C ARG A 382 8.43 1.00 19.60
N ILE A 383 7.30 1.68 19.52
CA ILE A 383 6.69 2.39 20.63
C ILE A 383 5.32 1.76 20.91
N SER A 384 4.70 2.13 22.03
CA SER A 384 3.35 1.68 22.36
C SER A 384 2.32 2.12 21.30
N ASN A 385 1.15 1.48 21.30
CA ASN A 385 0.04 1.92 20.45
C ASN A 385 -0.46 3.31 20.91
N ASP A 386 -1.35 3.91 20.15
CA ASP A 386 -1.82 5.28 20.36
C ASP A 386 -2.62 5.46 21.67
N ASN A 387 -3.16 4.38 22.25
CA ASN A 387 -3.89 4.38 23.52
C ASN A 387 -3.08 3.75 24.67
N ALA A 388 -1.91 4.32 24.93
CA ALA A 388 -1.06 3.94 26.05
C ALA A 388 -0.24 5.16 26.53
N PHE A 389 -0.24 5.47 27.83
CA PHE A 389 0.50 6.63 28.35
C PHE A 389 2.01 6.57 28.11
N ALA A 390 2.58 5.37 27.95
CA ALA A 390 3.96 5.19 27.53
C ALA A 390 4.23 5.56 26.06
N THR A 391 3.20 5.82 25.25
CA THR A 391 3.35 6.33 23.88
C THR A 391 3.66 7.82 23.89
N PRO A 392 4.63 8.31 23.11
CA PRO A 392 5.01 9.72 23.15
C PRO A 392 3.87 10.70 22.89
N LEU A 393 3.00 10.45 21.90
CA LEU A 393 2.03 11.46 21.50
C LEU A 393 0.86 11.64 22.47
N GLN A 394 0.51 10.61 23.25
CA GLN A 394 -0.48 10.77 24.33
C GLN A 394 0.04 11.66 25.47
N ALA A 395 1.34 11.95 25.52
CA ALA A 395 1.91 12.88 26.50
C ALA A 395 1.32 14.29 26.41
N VAL A 396 0.67 14.68 25.30
CA VAL A 396 -0.05 15.95 25.22
C VAL A 396 -1.22 16.05 26.21
N ALA A 397 -1.71 14.92 26.74
CA ALA A 397 -2.67 14.89 27.83
C ALA A 397 -2.06 15.31 29.19
N GLN A 398 -0.72 15.30 29.32
CA GLN A 398 -0.04 15.77 30.53
C GLN A 398 -0.22 17.27 30.71
N VAL A 399 -0.23 17.70 31.97
CA VAL A 399 -0.39 19.11 32.31
C VAL A 399 0.87 19.93 31.97
N PRO A 400 0.72 21.14 31.40
CA PRO A 400 1.86 21.98 31.01
C PRO A 400 2.59 22.54 32.24
N VAL A 401 1.95 22.53 33.41
CA VAL A 401 2.56 22.96 34.68
C VAL A 401 3.49 21.92 35.29
N SER A 402 3.52 20.67 34.78
CA SER A 402 4.42 19.62 35.28
C SER A 402 5.75 19.61 34.53
N PRO A 403 6.90 19.58 35.23
CA PRO A 403 8.19 19.49 34.56
C PRO A 403 8.40 18.08 34.01
N ALA A 404 8.90 17.95 32.78
CA ALA A 404 9.17 16.64 32.17
C ALA A 404 10.35 15.87 32.82
N TYR A 405 11.25 16.60 33.47
CA TYR A 405 12.43 16.08 34.15
C TYR A 405 12.46 16.57 35.60
N LEU A 406 13.13 15.83 36.48
CA LEU A 406 13.47 16.29 37.83
C LEU A 406 14.50 17.43 37.78
N GLU A 407 14.87 17.99 38.94
CA GLU A 407 15.81 19.13 39.03
C GLU A 407 17.20 18.85 38.42
N ASP A 408 17.57 17.57 38.25
CA ASP A 408 18.83 17.18 37.59
C ASP A 408 18.81 17.41 36.07
N GLY A 409 17.64 17.68 35.49
CA GLY A 409 17.42 17.95 34.07
C GLY A 409 17.57 16.74 33.14
N ILE A 410 17.71 15.52 33.68
CA ILE A 410 17.94 14.30 32.90
C ILE A 410 17.04 13.14 33.30
N THR A 411 16.63 13.06 34.57
CA THR A 411 15.77 11.99 35.07
C THR A 411 14.31 12.34 34.77
N PRO A 412 13.54 11.49 34.05
CA PRO A 412 12.12 11.71 33.84
C PRO A 412 11.37 11.90 35.16
N ASN A 413 10.53 12.93 35.23
CA ASN A 413 9.68 13.16 36.39
C ASN A 413 8.38 12.37 36.25
N ASN A 414 8.13 11.43 37.15
CA ASN A 414 6.88 10.67 37.22
C ASN A 414 6.17 10.85 38.58
N ASP A 415 6.74 11.66 39.48
CA ASP A 415 6.24 11.85 40.85
C ASP A 415 5.12 12.90 40.91
N THR A 416 5.12 13.83 39.96
CA THR A 416 4.27 15.03 39.94
C THR A 416 3.66 15.30 38.56
N THR A 417 3.51 14.25 37.75
CA THR A 417 2.77 14.28 36.47
C THR A 417 1.36 13.73 36.67
N GLU A 418 0.41 14.13 35.80
CA GLU A 418 -0.97 13.61 35.87
C GLU A 418 -1.03 12.14 35.45
N TYR A 419 -0.33 11.82 34.36
CA TYR A 419 -0.22 10.46 33.84
C TYR A 419 1.21 9.96 33.92
N TYR A 420 1.43 8.72 33.48
CA TYR A 420 2.78 8.20 33.29
C TYR A 420 3.57 9.07 32.29
N ASN A 421 4.78 9.45 32.66
CA ASN A 421 5.68 10.19 31.79
C ASN A 421 6.38 9.22 30.83
N PHE A 422 6.01 9.26 29.56
CA PHE A 422 6.52 8.38 28.50
C PHE A 422 8.06 8.34 28.39
N LEU A 423 8.75 9.42 28.78
CA LEU A 423 10.21 9.46 28.80
C LEU A 423 10.78 8.37 29.71
N THR A 424 10.06 7.99 30.76
CA THR A 424 10.46 6.92 31.67
C THR A 424 10.58 5.57 30.96
N GLU A 425 9.66 5.23 30.06
CA GLU A 425 9.73 4.00 29.24
C GLU A 425 10.87 4.12 28.23
N GLN A 426 11.08 5.31 27.66
CA GLN A 426 12.17 5.55 26.71
C GLN A 426 13.56 5.30 27.32
N PHE A 427 13.78 5.71 28.57
CA PHE A 427 15.09 5.59 29.23
C PHE A 427 15.28 4.26 29.96
N ASN A 428 14.21 3.59 30.37
CA ASN A 428 14.27 2.39 31.22
C ASN A 428 13.60 1.16 30.61
N GLY A 429 13.26 1.21 29.33
CA GLY A 429 12.63 0.12 28.60
C GLY A 429 13.17 0.00 27.18
N SER A 430 12.84 -1.11 26.54
CA SER A 430 13.18 -1.42 25.16
C SER A 430 12.01 -2.16 24.50
N PHE A 431 11.73 -1.85 23.24
CA PHE A 431 10.77 -2.60 22.45
C PHE A 431 11.30 -2.73 21.02
N GLU A 432 11.80 -3.91 20.69
CA GLU A 432 12.42 -4.20 19.41
C GLU A 432 11.64 -5.29 18.68
N THR A 433 11.38 -5.07 17.39
CA THR A 433 10.85 -6.09 16.48
C THR A 433 11.81 -6.31 15.33
N ASN A 434 12.29 -7.55 15.20
CA ASN A 434 13.11 -8.02 14.08
C ASN A 434 12.27 -8.89 13.15
N MET A 435 12.15 -8.49 11.89
CA MET A 435 11.46 -9.24 10.85
C MET A 435 12.46 -9.74 9.83
N TRP A 436 12.50 -11.05 9.63
CA TRP A 436 13.20 -11.68 8.52
C TRP A 436 12.18 -12.12 7.48
N ARG A 437 12.45 -11.83 6.20
CA ARG A 437 11.62 -12.32 5.10
C ARG A 437 12.46 -12.90 3.98
N VAL A 438 12.06 -14.09 3.52
CA VAL A 438 12.58 -14.74 2.32
C VAL A 438 11.43 -14.98 1.36
N ILE A 439 11.51 -14.38 0.17
CA ILE A 439 10.58 -14.63 -0.94
C ILE A 439 11.40 -15.24 -2.06
N ALA A 440 11.04 -16.45 -2.48
CA ALA A 440 11.71 -17.14 -3.58
C ALA A 440 10.68 -17.71 -4.56
N ASN A 441 10.96 -17.58 -5.85
CA ASN A 441 10.23 -18.24 -6.91
C ASN A 441 11.25 -18.89 -7.85
N THR A 442 11.07 -20.18 -8.13
CA THR A 442 11.84 -20.85 -9.17
C THR A 442 10.92 -21.59 -10.11
N TYR A 443 11.29 -21.61 -11.39
CA TYR A 443 10.49 -22.26 -12.41
C TYR A 443 11.34 -23.04 -13.40
N LEU A 444 10.69 -24.05 -13.99
CA LEU A 444 11.15 -24.78 -15.16
C LEU A 444 10.08 -24.67 -16.24
N GLN A 445 10.46 -24.20 -17.41
CA GLN A 445 9.61 -24.15 -18.58
C GLN A 445 10.15 -25.07 -19.67
N TYR A 446 9.28 -25.92 -20.20
CA TYR A 446 9.55 -26.82 -21.30
C TYR A 446 8.69 -26.46 -22.51
N GLN A 447 9.33 -26.14 -23.63
CA GLN A 447 8.67 -25.90 -24.91
C GLN A 447 8.40 -27.24 -25.61
N ILE A 448 7.15 -27.68 -25.58
CA ILE A 448 6.71 -28.95 -26.18
C ILE A 448 6.62 -28.78 -27.71
N LEU A 449 5.92 -27.73 -28.15
CA LEU A 449 5.78 -27.26 -29.53
C LEU A 449 6.05 -25.74 -29.56
N PRO A 450 6.36 -25.11 -30.70
CA PRO A 450 6.51 -23.65 -30.78
C PRO A 450 5.33 -22.88 -30.16
N GLU A 451 4.10 -23.40 -30.33
CA GLU A 451 2.88 -22.83 -29.77
C GLU A 451 2.49 -23.37 -28.38
N LEU A 452 3.10 -24.45 -27.88
CA LEU A 452 2.70 -25.11 -26.63
C LEU A 452 3.87 -25.25 -25.65
N SER A 453 3.74 -24.65 -24.47
CA SER A 453 4.69 -24.79 -23.36
C SER A 453 4.06 -25.40 -22.12
N PHE A 454 4.87 -26.08 -21.33
CA PHE A 454 4.56 -26.50 -19.97
C PHE A 454 5.45 -25.74 -19.00
N ARG A 455 4.88 -25.24 -17.92
CA ARG A 455 5.61 -24.56 -16.85
C ARG A 455 5.26 -25.17 -15.50
N SER A 456 6.29 -25.44 -14.71
CA SER A 456 6.21 -25.85 -13.32
C SER A 456 7.00 -24.84 -12.49
N GLU A 457 6.36 -24.26 -11.49
CA GLU A 457 6.97 -23.26 -10.62
C GLU A 457 6.65 -23.49 -9.16
N VAL A 458 7.62 -23.17 -8.30
CA VAL A 458 7.55 -23.29 -6.86
C VAL A 458 7.83 -21.91 -6.27
N GLY A 459 6.83 -21.34 -5.62
CA GLY A 459 6.92 -20.15 -4.80
C GLY A 459 7.09 -20.50 -3.32
N TYR A 460 7.88 -19.71 -2.60
CA TYR A 460 8.14 -19.84 -1.18
C TYR A 460 8.15 -18.44 -0.54
N ASP A 461 7.39 -18.26 0.53
CA ASP A 461 7.35 -17.06 1.37
C ASP A 461 7.53 -17.49 2.83
N LEU A 462 8.64 -17.09 3.43
CA LEU A 462 8.93 -17.28 4.85
C LEU A 462 9.01 -15.92 5.51
N SER A 463 8.20 -15.71 6.54
CA SER A 463 8.26 -14.55 7.42
C SER A 463 8.49 -15.00 8.86
N VAL A 464 9.53 -14.46 9.49
CA VAL A 464 9.85 -14.70 10.90
C VAL A 464 9.90 -13.36 11.60
N GLN A 465 9.00 -13.15 12.55
CA GLN A 465 8.97 -11.97 13.40
C GLN A 465 9.38 -12.35 14.82
N LEU A 466 10.38 -11.66 15.34
CA LEU A 466 10.85 -11.75 16.72
C LEU A 466 10.59 -10.39 17.37
N ALA A 467 9.69 -10.36 18.35
CA ALA A 467 9.38 -9.15 19.10
C ALA A 467 9.77 -9.35 20.57
N GLU A 468 10.63 -8.47 21.07
CA GLU A 468 11.06 -8.45 22.46
C GLU A 468 10.75 -7.09 23.06
N ARG A 469 10.08 -7.08 24.21
CA ARG A 469 9.80 -5.88 24.99
C ARG A 469 10.32 -6.08 26.40
N PHE A 470 11.05 -5.11 26.90
CA PHE A 470 11.47 -5.01 28.29
C PHE A 470 11.01 -3.67 28.86
N SER A 471 10.39 -3.70 30.03
CA SER A 471 9.99 -2.51 30.78
C SER A 471 10.62 -2.64 32.16
N GLY A 472 11.64 -1.83 32.45
CA GLY A 472 12.45 -1.92 33.66
C GLY A 472 11.72 -1.54 34.95
N SER A 473 12.45 -1.58 36.06
CA SER A 473 11.93 -1.40 37.42
C SER A 473 11.44 0.02 37.74
N LEU A 474 11.75 1.00 36.89
CA LEU A 474 11.27 2.39 37.00
C LEU A 474 10.09 2.70 36.07
N THR A 475 9.67 1.76 35.23
CA THR A 475 8.57 1.95 34.26
C THR A 475 7.20 1.73 34.90
N GLU A 476 6.13 1.68 34.10
CA GLU A 476 4.79 1.24 34.56
C GLU A 476 4.81 -0.18 35.19
N SER A 477 5.87 -0.95 34.94
CA SER A 477 6.10 -2.28 35.53
C SER A 477 6.88 -2.27 36.86
N ALA A 478 7.06 -1.10 37.50
CA ALA A 478 7.77 -0.99 38.78
C ALA A 478 7.19 -1.87 39.89
N SER A 479 5.86 -2.02 39.93
CA SER A 479 5.15 -2.79 40.97
C SER A 479 5.51 -4.29 40.97
N VAL A 480 5.99 -4.82 39.85
CA VAL A 480 6.40 -6.22 39.69
C VAL A 480 7.93 -6.36 39.56
N GLY A 481 8.69 -5.28 39.74
CA GLY A 481 10.15 -5.27 39.60
C GLY A 481 10.60 -5.46 38.15
N GLY A 482 9.88 -4.86 37.20
CA GLY A 482 10.16 -4.98 35.76
C GLY A 482 9.42 -6.14 35.09
N PHE A 483 9.19 -6.01 33.79
CA PHE A 483 8.42 -6.93 32.96
C PHE A 483 9.08 -7.15 31.60
N GLY A 484 9.08 -8.38 31.12
CA GLY A 484 9.66 -8.75 29.84
C GLY A 484 8.71 -9.63 29.04
N THR A 485 8.64 -9.41 27.73
CA THR A 485 7.92 -10.23 26.77
C THR A 485 8.84 -10.64 25.63
N ALA A 486 8.82 -11.91 25.26
CA ALA A 486 9.44 -12.41 24.04
C ALA A 486 8.40 -13.18 23.23
N ASN A 487 8.26 -12.80 21.96
CA ASN A 487 7.30 -13.39 21.04
C ASN A 487 7.97 -13.74 19.71
N THR A 488 7.70 -14.95 19.23
CA THR A 488 8.14 -15.42 17.92
C THR A 488 6.93 -15.84 17.11
N VAL A 489 6.75 -15.22 15.95
CA VAL A 489 5.81 -15.68 14.92
C VAL A 489 6.61 -16.15 13.71
N GLU A 490 6.32 -17.37 13.28
CA GLU A 490 6.85 -17.93 12.03
C GLU A 490 5.66 -18.27 11.14
N THR A 491 5.62 -17.67 9.96
CA THR A 491 4.67 -18.02 8.91
C THR A 491 5.40 -18.47 7.66
N GLU A 492 5.12 -19.70 7.25
CA GLU A 492 5.68 -20.34 6.07
C GLU A 492 4.56 -20.60 5.07
N LYS A 493 4.78 -20.25 3.81
CA LYS A 493 3.88 -20.54 2.71
C LYS A 493 4.66 -21.06 1.51
N TYR A 494 4.16 -22.13 0.89
CA TYR A 494 4.68 -22.61 -0.38
C TYR A 494 3.54 -22.81 -1.37
N VAL A 495 3.81 -22.47 -2.62
CA VAL A 495 2.84 -22.54 -3.72
C VAL A 495 3.47 -23.31 -4.87
N LEU A 496 2.82 -24.39 -5.27
CA LEU A 496 3.21 -25.18 -6.44
C LEU A 496 2.20 -24.92 -7.56
N THR A 497 2.65 -24.38 -8.69
CA THR A 497 1.79 -24.13 -9.85
C THR A 497 2.33 -24.88 -11.06
N ASN A 498 1.46 -25.64 -11.72
CA ASN A 498 1.78 -26.37 -12.95
C ASN A 498 0.73 -26.05 -14.01
N TYR A 499 1.16 -25.57 -15.17
CA TYR A 499 0.24 -25.19 -16.23
C TYR A 499 0.82 -25.37 -17.63
N PHE A 500 -0.08 -25.53 -18.58
CA PHE A 500 0.20 -25.48 -19.99
C PHE A 500 -0.25 -24.13 -20.54
N SER A 501 0.54 -23.57 -21.45
CA SER A 501 0.18 -22.38 -22.22
C SER A 501 0.25 -22.69 -23.71
N TYR A 502 -0.81 -22.37 -24.43
CA TYR A 502 -0.97 -22.56 -25.87
C TYR A 502 -1.23 -21.22 -26.53
N ASN A 503 -0.32 -20.75 -27.38
CA ASN A 503 -0.44 -19.47 -28.08
C ASN A 503 -0.25 -19.70 -29.57
N LYS A 504 -1.28 -19.41 -30.38
CA LYS A 504 -1.24 -19.61 -31.82
C LYS A 504 -2.07 -18.58 -32.57
N ILE A 505 -1.46 -18.03 -33.61
CA ILE A 505 -2.16 -17.22 -34.60
C ILE A 505 -2.59 -18.14 -35.75
N PHE A 506 -3.89 -18.26 -35.99
CA PHE A 506 -4.45 -19.01 -37.10
C PHE A 506 -4.68 -18.07 -38.29
N GLY A 507 -3.89 -18.25 -39.34
CA GLY A 507 -3.83 -17.30 -40.46
C GLY A 507 -3.21 -15.98 -40.00
N GLU A 508 -3.82 -14.86 -40.41
CA GLU A 508 -3.43 -13.50 -39.97
C GLU A 508 -4.52 -12.85 -39.09
N ARG A 509 -5.63 -13.56 -38.86
CA ARG A 509 -6.87 -12.97 -38.32
C ARG A 509 -7.19 -13.42 -36.90
N PHE A 510 -6.86 -14.66 -36.52
CA PHE A 510 -7.29 -15.23 -35.24
C PHE A 510 -6.10 -15.46 -34.32
N ASP A 511 -5.92 -14.60 -33.34
CA ASP A 511 -4.89 -14.70 -32.30
C ASP A 511 -5.51 -15.37 -31.07
N PHE A 512 -5.12 -16.62 -30.81
CA PHE A 512 -5.69 -17.46 -29.77
C PHE A 512 -4.66 -17.83 -28.71
N GLU A 513 -5.01 -17.57 -27.45
CA GLU A 513 -4.21 -17.92 -26.27
C GLU A 513 -5.05 -18.75 -25.32
N ALA A 514 -4.47 -19.81 -24.76
CA ALA A 514 -5.12 -20.62 -23.75
C ALA A 514 -4.13 -21.08 -22.69
N THR A 515 -4.57 -21.09 -21.43
CA THR A 515 -3.81 -21.59 -20.29
C THR A 515 -4.69 -22.52 -19.48
N ALA A 516 -4.16 -23.66 -19.04
CA ALA A 516 -4.84 -24.56 -18.14
C ALA A 516 -3.85 -25.20 -17.16
N GLY A 517 -4.22 -25.29 -15.89
CA GLY A 517 -3.31 -25.75 -14.86
C GLY A 517 -3.95 -26.05 -13.51
N MET A 518 -3.07 -26.40 -12.58
CA MET A 518 -3.39 -26.55 -11.16
C MET A 518 -2.46 -25.70 -10.30
N SER A 519 -2.96 -25.31 -9.13
CA SER A 519 -2.17 -24.67 -8.09
C SER A 519 -2.48 -25.32 -6.75
N PHE A 520 -1.44 -25.66 -5.99
CA PHE A 520 -1.55 -26.11 -4.61
C PHE A 520 -0.83 -25.11 -3.71
N GLU A 521 -1.47 -24.75 -2.61
CA GLU A 521 -0.90 -23.88 -1.59
C GLU A 521 -1.13 -24.46 -0.22
N GLU A 522 -0.13 -24.30 0.64
CA GLU A 522 -0.24 -24.53 2.07
C GLU A 522 0.45 -23.39 2.81
N SER A 523 -0.21 -22.90 3.85
CA SER A 523 0.34 -21.93 4.78
C SER A 523 0.30 -22.51 6.19
N ARG A 524 1.39 -22.33 6.93
CA ARG A 524 1.56 -22.77 8.31
C ARG A 524 1.99 -21.57 9.13
N ARG A 525 1.32 -21.36 10.26
CA ARG A 525 1.67 -20.32 11.22
C ARG A 525 1.95 -20.96 12.58
N ARG A 526 3.04 -20.53 13.22
CA ARG A 526 3.42 -20.90 14.58
C ARG A 526 3.67 -19.64 15.37
N LEU A 527 3.08 -19.57 16.56
CA LEU A 527 3.29 -18.50 17.52
C LEU A 527 3.84 -19.07 18.82
N GLN A 528 4.77 -18.35 19.44
CA GLN A 528 5.28 -18.62 20.78
C GLN A 528 5.37 -17.31 21.54
N LEU A 529 4.83 -17.27 22.74
CA LEU A 529 4.85 -16.09 23.63
C LEU A 529 5.34 -16.52 25.01
N ILE A 530 6.24 -15.74 25.59
CA ILE A 530 6.69 -15.88 26.98
C ILE A 530 6.67 -14.49 27.61
N GLN A 531 6.14 -14.41 28.83
CA GLN A 531 6.13 -13.20 29.66
C GLN A 531 6.74 -13.52 31.02
N ALA A 532 7.57 -12.61 31.52
CA ALA A 532 8.30 -12.77 32.76
C ALA A 532 8.34 -11.46 33.55
N GLN A 533 8.52 -11.55 34.87
CA GLN A 533 8.59 -10.38 35.75
C GLN A 533 9.62 -10.55 36.88
N GLY A 534 9.90 -9.46 37.58
CA GLY A 534 10.78 -9.44 38.75
C GLY A 534 12.23 -9.64 38.36
N PHE A 535 12.77 -8.69 37.62
CA PHE A 535 14.15 -8.64 37.17
C PHE A 535 15.05 -8.09 38.28
N PRO A 536 16.23 -8.68 38.52
CA PRO A 536 17.14 -8.26 39.58
C PRO A 536 17.94 -6.98 39.24
N SER A 537 17.99 -6.60 37.96
CA SER A 537 18.63 -5.38 37.45
C SER A 537 18.03 -5.01 36.10
N ASP A 538 17.95 -3.71 35.83
CA ASP A 538 17.49 -3.18 34.53
C ASP A 538 18.52 -3.39 33.41
N ASP A 539 19.79 -3.69 33.75
CA ASP A 539 20.83 -4.09 32.78
C ASP A 539 20.63 -5.53 32.24
N LEU A 540 19.72 -6.31 32.84
CA LEU A 540 19.52 -7.73 32.56
C LEU A 540 18.18 -7.99 31.87
N GLU A 541 18.00 -7.44 30.68
CA GLU A 541 16.71 -7.41 29.96
C GLU A 541 16.19 -8.78 29.46
N THR A 542 17.02 -9.83 29.51
CA THR A 542 16.67 -11.16 28.99
C THR A 542 15.78 -11.94 29.96
N LEU A 543 14.77 -12.64 29.44
CA LEU A 543 13.76 -13.32 30.27
C LEU A 543 14.30 -14.38 31.25
N ASN A 544 15.50 -14.94 31.01
CA ASN A 544 16.12 -15.89 31.95
C ASN A 544 16.62 -15.23 33.25
N SER A 545 16.69 -13.90 33.28
CA SER A 545 17.10 -13.11 34.44
C SER A 545 15.92 -12.82 35.37
N ALA A 546 14.69 -12.93 34.86
CA ALA A 546 13.47 -12.75 35.64
C ALA A 546 13.34 -13.81 36.74
N SER A 547 12.78 -13.41 37.89
CA SER A 547 12.52 -14.31 39.01
C SER A 547 11.30 -15.21 38.79
N GLU A 548 10.37 -14.80 37.93
CA GLU A 548 9.13 -15.52 37.64
C GLU A 548 8.73 -15.45 36.16
N ILE A 549 8.36 -16.59 35.59
CA ILE A 549 7.66 -16.67 34.30
C ILE A 549 6.15 -16.64 34.60
N VAL A 550 5.47 -15.58 34.19
CA VAL A 550 4.05 -15.35 34.52
C VAL A 550 3.09 -15.85 33.44
N ALA A 551 3.54 -15.90 32.18
CA ALA A 551 2.77 -16.49 31.10
C ALA A 551 3.69 -17.15 30.06
N GLY A 552 3.17 -18.22 29.44
CA GLY A 552 3.87 -18.93 28.39
C GLY A 552 2.88 -19.73 27.56
N GLY A 553 3.00 -19.63 26.24
CA GLY A 553 2.08 -20.28 25.32
C GLY A 553 2.68 -20.54 23.95
N SER A 554 2.08 -21.47 23.24
CA SER A 554 2.36 -21.68 21.82
C SER A 554 1.10 -22.11 21.10
N SER A 555 0.95 -21.67 19.85
CA SER A 555 -0.11 -22.14 18.97
C SER A 555 0.43 -22.49 17.60
N ARG A 556 -0.32 -23.31 16.87
CA ARG A 556 -0.05 -23.65 15.48
C ARG A 556 -1.36 -23.74 14.73
N THR A 557 -1.37 -23.18 13.53
CA THR A 557 -2.47 -23.36 12.58
C THR A 557 -1.93 -23.61 11.18
N ALA A 558 -2.79 -24.13 10.31
CA ALA A 558 -2.48 -24.32 8.90
C ALA A 558 -3.76 -24.34 8.06
N PHE A 559 -3.65 -23.90 6.82
CA PHE A 559 -4.70 -24.05 5.82
C PHE A 559 -4.10 -24.35 4.46
N ASN A 560 -4.90 -25.02 3.62
CA ASN A 560 -4.49 -25.43 2.29
C ASN A 560 -5.53 -25.01 1.25
N PHE A 561 -5.04 -24.67 0.06
CA PHE A 561 -5.86 -24.50 -1.14
C PHE A 561 -5.42 -25.49 -2.22
N LEU A 562 -6.41 -26.04 -2.92
CA LEU A 562 -6.20 -26.81 -4.14
C LEU A 562 -7.10 -26.24 -5.23
N SER A 563 -6.48 -25.81 -6.32
CA SER A 563 -7.15 -25.08 -7.38
C SER A 563 -6.87 -25.68 -8.74
N TYR A 564 -7.91 -25.70 -9.58
CA TYR A 564 -7.80 -25.98 -11.01
C TYR A 564 -8.32 -24.79 -11.78
N PHE A 565 -7.59 -24.33 -12.79
CA PHE A 565 -7.94 -23.13 -13.54
C PHE A 565 -7.73 -23.30 -15.03
N GLY A 566 -8.57 -22.61 -15.80
CA GLY A 566 -8.45 -22.46 -17.24
C GLY A 566 -8.76 -21.03 -17.66
N ARG A 567 -8.06 -20.54 -18.68
CA ARG A 567 -8.30 -19.25 -19.33
C ARG A 567 -8.12 -19.41 -20.82
N ALA A 568 -8.98 -18.79 -21.61
CA ALA A 568 -8.79 -18.65 -23.04
C ALA A 568 -9.09 -17.22 -23.47
N SER A 569 -8.33 -16.72 -24.43
CA SER A 569 -8.58 -15.45 -25.11
C SER A 569 -8.48 -15.62 -26.62
N LEU A 570 -9.30 -14.86 -27.33
CA LEU A 570 -9.35 -14.82 -28.79
C LEU A 570 -9.44 -13.36 -29.22
N ALA A 571 -8.48 -12.92 -30.04
CA ALA A 571 -8.58 -11.67 -30.78
C ALA A 571 -8.82 -11.99 -32.26
N ILE A 572 -9.87 -11.38 -32.83
CA ILE A 572 -10.23 -11.51 -34.24
C ILE A 572 -9.91 -10.19 -34.94
N ASP A 573 -9.07 -10.24 -35.97
CA ASP A 573 -8.57 -9.10 -36.74
C ASP A 573 -7.91 -8.00 -35.87
N ASN A 574 -7.48 -8.36 -34.66
CA ASN A 574 -7.09 -7.43 -33.60
C ASN A 574 -8.18 -6.42 -33.19
N LYS A 575 -9.45 -6.59 -33.60
CA LYS A 575 -10.57 -5.67 -33.31
C LYS A 575 -11.54 -6.23 -32.28
N TYR A 576 -11.91 -7.50 -32.40
CA TYR A 576 -12.87 -8.16 -31.50
C TYR A 576 -12.12 -9.05 -30.52
N LEU A 577 -12.25 -8.74 -29.23
CA LEU A 577 -11.52 -9.37 -28.16
C LEU A 577 -12.50 -10.16 -27.30
N PHE A 578 -12.21 -11.43 -27.07
CA PHE A 578 -13.00 -12.30 -26.20
C PHE A 578 -12.08 -12.96 -25.19
N LYS A 579 -12.50 -13.02 -23.94
CA LYS A 579 -11.79 -13.70 -22.86
C LYS A 579 -12.78 -14.48 -22.01
N GLY A 580 -12.41 -15.69 -21.63
CA GLY A 580 -13.15 -16.51 -20.68
C GLY A 580 -12.20 -17.20 -19.73
N SER A 581 -12.58 -17.30 -18.45
CA SER A 581 -11.85 -18.06 -17.45
C SER A 581 -12.82 -18.83 -16.54
N LEU A 582 -12.32 -19.94 -16.04
CA LEU A 582 -13.04 -20.78 -15.08
C LEU A 582 -12.04 -21.30 -14.06
N ARG A 583 -12.41 -21.18 -12.79
CA ARG A 583 -11.62 -21.72 -11.69
C ARG A 583 -12.47 -22.57 -10.76
N TYR A 584 -11.91 -23.68 -10.30
CA TYR A 584 -12.48 -24.59 -9.32
C TYR A 584 -11.52 -24.65 -8.12
N ASP A 585 -11.88 -23.95 -7.05
CA ASP A 585 -11.03 -23.74 -5.88
C ASP A 585 -11.56 -24.51 -4.69
N GLY A 586 -10.69 -25.28 -4.03
CA GLY A 586 -10.94 -25.96 -2.76
C GLY A 586 -10.17 -25.31 -1.63
N SER A 587 -10.81 -25.10 -0.47
CA SER A 587 -10.13 -24.65 0.76
C SER A 587 -10.37 -25.63 1.91
N SER A 588 -9.37 -25.84 2.75
CA SER A 588 -9.48 -26.67 3.95
C SER A 588 -10.33 -26.04 5.07
N ARG A 589 -10.62 -24.73 4.99
CA ARG A 589 -11.34 -23.99 6.05
C ARG A 589 -12.83 -24.33 6.14
N PHE A 590 -13.44 -24.66 5.00
CA PHE A 590 -14.86 -24.95 4.89
C PHE A 590 -15.20 -26.40 5.29
N GLY A 591 -16.47 -26.63 5.60
CA GLY A 591 -16.99 -27.96 5.88
C GLY A 591 -16.83 -28.90 4.68
N ALA A 592 -16.82 -30.21 4.94
CA ALA A 592 -16.48 -31.23 3.93
C ALA A 592 -17.32 -31.12 2.64
N ASP A 593 -18.59 -30.73 2.76
CA ASP A 593 -19.52 -30.61 1.64
C ASP A 593 -19.42 -29.28 0.88
N ASN A 594 -18.72 -28.29 1.45
CA ASN A 594 -18.62 -26.91 0.93
C ASN A 594 -17.18 -26.48 0.60
N ARG A 595 -16.22 -27.42 0.61
CA ARG A 595 -14.79 -27.12 0.36
C ARG A 595 -14.54 -26.43 -0.96
N PHE A 596 -15.27 -26.83 -2.00
CA PHE A 596 -15.02 -26.37 -3.36
C PHE A 596 -16.04 -25.34 -3.86
N GLY A 597 -15.54 -24.31 -4.53
CA GLY A 597 -16.31 -23.28 -5.24
C GLY A 597 -15.94 -23.20 -6.73
N ILE A 598 -16.90 -22.79 -7.56
CA ILE A 598 -16.68 -22.53 -9.00
C ILE A 598 -16.82 -21.03 -9.25
N PHE A 599 -15.82 -20.46 -9.93
CA PHE A 599 -15.65 -19.03 -10.14
C PHE A 599 -15.41 -18.74 -11.63
N PRO A 600 -16.48 -18.52 -12.42
CA PRO A 600 -16.37 -18.15 -13.82
C PRO A 600 -16.14 -16.64 -14.00
N ALA A 601 -15.44 -16.26 -15.06
CA ALA A 601 -15.41 -14.88 -15.54
C ALA A 601 -15.32 -14.83 -17.08
N ALA A 602 -15.81 -13.73 -17.65
CA ALA A 602 -15.76 -13.45 -19.07
C ALA A 602 -15.57 -11.96 -19.32
N ALA A 603 -14.88 -11.62 -20.41
CA ALA A 603 -14.74 -10.25 -20.86
C ALA A 603 -14.82 -10.16 -22.38
N VAL A 604 -15.32 -9.04 -22.86
CA VAL A 604 -15.42 -8.71 -24.28
C VAL A 604 -14.84 -7.32 -24.52
N GLY A 605 -14.21 -7.14 -25.66
CA GLY A 605 -13.70 -5.84 -26.10
C GLY A 605 -13.89 -5.64 -27.60
N TRP A 606 -14.12 -4.41 -27.99
CA TRP A 606 -14.24 -4.00 -29.38
C TRP A 606 -13.44 -2.73 -29.61
N ILE A 607 -12.35 -2.85 -30.38
CA ILE A 607 -11.53 -1.72 -30.79
C ILE A 607 -12.16 -1.09 -32.03
N VAL A 608 -13.13 -0.20 -31.79
CA VAL A 608 -13.91 0.50 -32.83
C VAL A 608 -13.01 1.32 -33.76
N SER A 609 -11.91 1.87 -33.24
CA SER A 609 -10.94 2.63 -34.06
C SER A 609 -10.20 1.79 -35.10
N GLU A 610 -10.26 0.46 -35.01
CA GLU A 610 -9.69 -0.42 -36.05
C GLU A 610 -10.70 -0.72 -37.18
N GLU A 611 -11.96 -0.31 -37.05
CA GLU A 611 -12.95 -0.54 -38.10
C GLU A 611 -12.63 0.27 -39.36
N ASP A 612 -12.95 -0.27 -40.53
CA ASP A 612 -12.58 0.32 -41.83
C ASP A 612 -13.13 1.76 -42.00
N PHE A 613 -14.17 2.13 -41.25
CA PHE A 613 -14.76 3.46 -41.27
C PHE A 613 -14.09 4.47 -40.30
N LEU A 614 -13.16 4.03 -39.45
CA LEU A 614 -12.43 4.87 -38.48
C LEU A 614 -10.91 4.69 -38.49
N ILE A 615 -10.39 3.64 -39.12
CA ILE A 615 -8.95 3.30 -39.09
C ILE A 615 -8.04 4.41 -39.63
N ASP A 616 -8.53 5.19 -40.61
CA ASP A 616 -7.79 6.31 -41.20
C ASP A 616 -8.00 7.65 -40.45
N SER A 617 -8.61 7.62 -39.26
CA SER A 617 -8.89 8.84 -38.48
C SER A 617 -7.61 9.41 -37.84
N GLU A 618 -7.16 10.57 -38.33
CA GLU A 618 -6.05 11.31 -37.73
C GLU A 618 -6.39 11.90 -36.35
N THR A 619 -7.68 12.11 -36.08
CA THR A 619 -8.14 12.69 -34.81
C THR A 619 -8.30 11.63 -33.72
N LEU A 620 -8.80 10.43 -34.06
CA LEU A 620 -9.14 9.37 -33.12
C LEU A 620 -8.14 8.21 -33.25
N SER A 621 -7.20 8.12 -32.32
CA SER A 621 -6.12 7.13 -32.30
C SER A 621 -6.51 5.81 -31.65
N LEU A 622 -7.43 5.87 -30.69
CA LEU A 622 -7.99 4.71 -30.02
C LEU A 622 -9.44 4.98 -29.63
N LEU A 623 -10.30 4.02 -29.91
CA LEU A 623 -11.63 3.93 -29.33
C LEU A 623 -11.90 2.46 -29.07
N LYS A 624 -12.01 2.08 -27.80
CA LYS A 624 -12.25 0.70 -27.40
C LYS A 624 -13.37 0.66 -26.37
N LEU A 625 -14.39 -0.13 -26.67
CA LEU A 625 -15.43 -0.49 -25.73
C LEU A 625 -15.04 -1.81 -25.08
N ARG A 626 -15.18 -1.92 -23.77
CA ARG A 626 -14.93 -3.16 -23.02
C ARG A 626 -16.01 -3.41 -21.99
N GLY A 627 -16.25 -4.68 -21.69
CA GLY A 627 -17.12 -5.08 -20.61
C GLY A 627 -16.68 -6.42 -20.05
N SER A 628 -16.74 -6.56 -18.72
CA SER A 628 -16.40 -7.80 -18.03
C SER A 628 -17.44 -8.16 -16.98
N TRP A 629 -17.58 -9.47 -16.77
CA TRP A 629 -18.41 -10.06 -15.73
C TRP A 629 -17.66 -11.22 -15.09
N GLY A 630 -17.73 -11.34 -13.77
CA GLY A 630 -17.14 -12.47 -13.09
C GLY A 630 -17.64 -12.66 -11.68
N ILE A 631 -17.43 -13.88 -11.18
CA ILE A 631 -17.69 -14.24 -9.79
C ILE A 631 -16.36 -14.61 -9.14
N THR A 632 -16.02 -13.96 -8.04
CA THR A 632 -14.90 -14.32 -7.18
C THR A 632 -15.40 -14.87 -5.84
N GLY A 633 -14.60 -15.70 -5.19
CA GLY A 633 -14.89 -16.22 -3.85
C GLY A 633 -14.09 -15.48 -2.78
N ASN A 634 -14.47 -15.63 -1.51
CA ASN A 634 -13.63 -15.25 -0.38
C ASN A 634 -13.69 -16.35 0.70
N ALA A 635 -12.54 -16.63 1.30
CA ALA A 635 -12.35 -17.64 2.36
C ALA A 635 -11.66 -17.06 3.60
N GLY A 636 -11.84 -15.77 3.85
CA GLY A 636 -11.33 -15.08 5.03
C GLY A 636 -12.11 -15.41 6.31
N ILE A 637 -12.13 -16.70 6.68
CA ILE A 637 -12.64 -17.19 7.96
C ILE A 637 -11.50 -17.85 8.74
N GLY A 638 -11.70 -18.05 10.04
CA GLY A 638 -10.79 -18.83 10.87
C GLY A 638 -10.57 -20.23 10.29
N ASP A 639 -9.34 -20.76 10.44
CA ASP A 639 -8.89 -21.99 9.77
C ASP A 639 -9.74 -23.24 10.12
N PHE A 640 -10.49 -23.18 11.22
CA PHE A 640 -11.30 -24.28 11.75
C PHE A 640 -12.76 -23.88 12.04
N ALA A 641 -13.29 -22.82 11.42
CA ALA A 641 -14.67 -22.34 11.66
C ALA A 641 -15.76 -23.41 11.41
N SER A 642 -15.48 -24.39 10.55
CA SER A 642 -16.39 -25.51 10.29
C SER A 642 -16.45 -26.57 11.39
N LEU A 643 -15.54 -26.53 12.36
CA LEU A 643 -15.38 -27.56 13.40
C LEU A 643 -15.82 -27.05 14.77
N SER A 644 -16.36 -27.96 15.59
CA SER A 644 -16.55 -27.68 17.02
C SER A 644 -15.23 -27.93 17.73
N LEU A 645 -14.74 -26.92 18.47
CA LEU A 645 -13.40 -26.96 19.06
C LEU A 645 -13.45 -27.07 20.59
N PHE A 646 -12.42 -27.73 21.12
CA PHE A 646 -12.09 -27.77 22.53
C PHE A 646 -10.65 -27.32 22.72
N GLN A 647 -10.36 -26.67 23.84
CA GLN A 647 -9.00 -26.35 24.26
C GLN A 647 -8.69 -26.94 25.63
N GLY A 648 -7.40 -27.14 25.89
CA GLY A 648 -6.92 -27.39 27.24
C GLY A 648 -7.13 -26.17 28.12
N SER A 649 -7.66 -26.36 29.33
CA SER A 649 -7.86 -25.31 30.32
C SER A 649 -7.37 -25.79 31.69
N PRO A 650 -6.59 -24.99 32.44
CA PRO A 650 -6.23 -25.33 33.80
C PRO A 650 -7.38 -24.99 34.77
N TYR A 651 -7.84 -25.95 35.55
CA TYR A 651 -8.79 -25.72 36.65
C TYR A 651 -8.15 -26.14 37.99
N ASN A 652 -7.81 -25.15 38.82
CA ASN A 652 -7.05 -25.37 40.05
C ASN A 652 -5.77 -26.21 39.82
N GLN A 653 -4.99 -25.80 38.80
CA GLN A 653 -3.77 -26.48 38.34
C GLN A 653 -3.97 -27.95 37.87
N LYS A 654 -5.20 -28.39 37.64
CA LYS A 654 -5.50 -29.68 36.99
C LYS A 654 -5.86 -29.46 35.53
N ALA A 655 -5.41 -30.37 34.69
CA ALA A 655 -5.79 -30.38 33.29
C ALA A 655 -7.31 -30.59 33.15
N ALA A 656 -7.96 -29.72 32.40
CA ALA A 656 -9.35 -29.83 31.98
C ALA A 656 -9.47 -29.53 30.47
N LEU A 657 -10.62 -29.85 29.92
CA LEU A 657 -11.02 -29.45 28.56
C LEU A 657 -12.19 -28.49 28.66
N ALA A 658 -12.15 -27.42 27.87
CA ALA A 658 -13.24 -26.46 27.74
C ALA A 658 -13.61 -26.32 26.26
N PRO A 659 -14.90 -26.31 25.91
CA PRO A 659 -15.32 -25.97 24.55
C PRO A 659 -14.97 -24.51 24.25
N THR A 660 -14.53 -24.22 23.03
CA THR A 660 -14.11 -22.86 22.61
C THR A 660 -14.86 -22.31 21.42
N GLN A 661 -15.44 -23.18 20.59
CA GLN A 661 -16.10 -22.76 19.37
C GLN A 661 -17.20 -23.74 18.98
N LEU A 662 -18.33 -23.20 18.52
CA LEU A 662 -19.34 -23.97 17.81
C LEU A 662 -18.89 -24.17 16.35
N GLY A 663 -19.02 -25.40 15.85
CA GLY A 663 -18.76 -25.69 14.45
C GLY A 663 -19.97 -25.42 13.58
N ASN A 664 -19.73 -24.90 12.38
CA ASN A 664 -20.73 -24.80 11.33
C ASN A 664 -20.29 -25.58 10.07
N PRO A 665 -20.73 -26.84 9.88
CA PRO A 665 -20.34 -27.62 8.70
C PRO A 665 -20.87 -27.03 7.37
N ASP A 666 -21.89 -26.18 7.44
CA ASP A 666 -22.52 -25.56 6.28
C ASP A 666 -21.85 -24.24 5.85
N VAL A 667 -20.81 -23.81 6.58
CA VAL A 667 -20.04 -22.62 6.19
C VAL A 667 -19.41 -22.83 4.80
N LYS A 668 -19.62 -21.87 3.92
CA LYS A 668 -19.24 -21.88 2.51
C LYS A 668 -18.58 -20.56 2.11
N TRP A 669 -18.08 -20.50 0.89
CA TRP A 669 -17.48 -19.30 0.31
C TRP A 669 -18.45 -18.10 0.31
N GLU A 670 -17.95 -16.95 0.73
CA GLU A 670 -18.55 -15.65 0.38
C GLU A 670 -18.34 -15.41 -1.12
N ARG A 671 -19.35 -14.90 -1.82
CA ARG A 671 -19.32 -14.76 -3.28
C ARG A 671 -19.55 -13.33 -3.72
N THR A 672 -18.60 -12.80 -4.47
CA THR A 672 -18.70 -11.47 -5.07
C THR A 672 -18.95 -11.58 -6.56
N THR A 673 -20.06 -11.01 -7.03
CA THR A 673 -20.34 -10.85 -8.45
C THR A 673 -20.00 -9.42 -8.86
N GLN A 674 -19.24 -9.28 -9.95
CA GLN A 674 -18.85 -7.98 -10.46
C GLN A 674 -19.17 -7.84 -11.94
N VAL A 675 -19.71 -6.68 -12.30
CA VAL A 675 -19.88 -6.20 -13.67
C VAL A 675 -19.07 -4.94 -13.83
N ASP A 676 -18.36 -4.83 -14.95
CA ASP A 676 -17.57 -3.66 -15.34
C ASP A 676 -17.87 -3.31 -16.79
N VAL A 677 -18.07 -2.02 -17.07
CA VAL A 677 -18.25 -1.48 -18.42
C VAL A 677 -17.33 -0.28 -18.57
N GLY A 678 -16.43 -0.36 -19.55
CA GLY A 678 -15.37 0.62 -19.78
C GLY A 678 -15.33 1.15 -21.21
N LEU A 679 -14.89 2.40 -21.33
CA LEU A 679 -14.59 3.07 -22.59
C LEU A 679 -13.16 3.61 -22.52
N ASP A 680 -12.27 3.09 -23.36
CA ASP A 680 -10.93 3.64 -23.52
C ASP A 680 -10.90 4.51 -24.78
N PHE A 681 -10.28 5.68 -24.68
CA PHE A 681 -10.18 6.64 -25.77
C PHE A 681 -8.77 7.23 -25.92
N GLY A 682 -8.45 7.61 -27.14
CA GLY A 682 -7.19 8.27 -27.50
C GLY A 682 -7.39 9.20 -28.70
N PHE A 683 -6.92 10.43 -28.59
CA PHE A 683 -7.01 11.46 -29.61
C PHE A 683 -5.64 12.03 -29.97
N PHE A 684 -5.48 12.45 -31.22
CA PHE A 684 -4.29 13.15 -31.75
C PHE A 684 -2.98 12.40 -31.44
N SER A 685 -2.87 11.17 -31.95
CA SER A 685 -1.76 10.25 -31.66
C SER A 685 -1.58 9.97 -30.17
N ASN A 686 -2.70 9.76 -29.46
CA ASN A 686 -2.78 9.57 -28.00
C ASN A 686 -2.17 10.73 -27.19
N ARG A 687 -2.13 11.94 -27.75
CA ARG A 687 -1.77 13.15 -27.00
C ARG A 687 -2.77 13.41 -25.88
N ILE A 688 -4.03 13.03 -26.08
CA ILE A 688 -5.06 12.99 -25.04
C ILE A 688 -5.59 11.57 -25.02
N SER A 689 -5.48 10.87 -23.91
CA SER A 689 -5.98 9.50 -23.76
C SER A 689 -6.59 9.31 -22.39
N GLY A 690 -7.41 8.29 -22.23
CA GLY A 690 -8.09 8.07 -20.96
C GLY A 690 -9.02 6.88 -20.99
N GLU A 691 -9.66 6.66 -19.84
CA GLU A 691 -10.67 5.64 -19.65
C GLU A 691 -11.80 6.19 -18.78
N ILE A 692 -13.01 5.71 -19.06
CA ILE A 692 -14.20 5.89 -18.23
C ILE A 692 -14.71 4.49 -17.91
N ASP A 693 -14.87 4.19 -16.64
CA ASP A 693 -15.37 2.90 -16.16
C ASP A 693 -16.57 3.08 -15.24
N TYR A 694 -17.53 2.17 -15.35
CA TYR A 694 -18.61 1.99 -14.39
C TYR A 694 -18.58 0.56 -13.88
N TYR A 695 -18.59 0.40 -12.56
CA TYR A 695 -18.59 -0.91 -11.93
C TYR A 695 -19.74 -1.08 -10.95
N VAL A 696 -20.20 -2.33 -10.82
CA VAL A 696 -21.10 -2.78 -9.75
C VAL A 696 -20.54 -4.08 -9.20
N LYS A 697 -20.33 -4.13 -7.90
CA LYS A 697 -19.77 -5.25 -7.15
C LYS A 697 -20.71 -5.62 -6.01
N THR A 698 -21.29 -6.80 -6.07
CA THR A 698 -22.25 -7.29 -5.07
C THR A 698 -21.70 -8.53 -4.39
N THR A 699 -21.47 -8.43 -3.09
CA THR A 699 -21.04 -9.54 -2.25
C THR A 699 -22.24 -10.15 -1.55
N ASN A 700 -22.46 -11.45 -1.78
CA ASN A 700 -23.51 -12.25 -1.17
C ASN A 700 -22.89 -13.30 -0.25
N ASP A 701 -23.72 -13.89 0.61
CA ASP A 701 -23.31 -14.93 1.55
C ASP A 701 -22.15 -14.44 2.45
N LEU A 702 -22.23 -13.17 2.91
CA LEU A 702 -21.19 -12.55 3.73
C LEU A 702 -20.84 -13.44 4.92
N LEU A 703 -19.56 -13.64 5.16
CA LEU A 703 -19.11 -14.41 6.32
C LEU A 703 -19.17 -13.48 7.53
N LEU A 704 -20.10 -13.74 8.46
CA LEU A 704 -20.34 -12.94 9.67
C LEU A 704 -20.32 -13.81 10.92
N ASN A 705 -19.90 -13.21 12.04
CA ASN A 705 -20.12 -13.77 13.37
C ASN A 705 -21.51 -13.37 13.87
N GLU A 706 -22.52 -14.17 13.52
CA GLU A 706 -23.90 -13.94 13.90
C GLU A 706 -24.05 -14.05 15.43
N PRO A 707 -24.55 -13.02 16.14
CA PRO A 707 -24.84 -13.11 17.55
C PRO A 707 -25.91 -14.17 17.84
N ILE A 708 -25.69 -15.01 18.84
CA ILE A 708 -26.65 -16.04 19.26
C ILE A 708 -27.00 -15.92 20.75
N PRO A 709 -28.16 -16.45 21.19
CA PRO A 709 -28.53 -16.39 22.60
C PRO A 709 -27.46 -17.05 23.50
N GLY A 710 -27.01 -16.30 24.52
CA GLY A 710 -26.00 -16.75 25.48
C GLY A 710 -26.38 -18.01 26.27
N THR A 711 -27.66 -18.39 26.27
CA THR A 711 -28.15 -19.66 26.85
C THR A 711 -27.55 -20.90 26.17
N THR A 712 -26.99 -20.75 24.97
CA THR A 712 -26.24 -21.82 24.27
C THR A 712 -24.87 -22.10 24.87
N GLY A 713 -24.37 -21.20 25.74
CA GLY A 713 -22.98 -21.22 26.24
C GLY A 713 -22.00 -20.48 25.33
N PHE A 714 -22.46 -19.89 24.23
CA PHE A 714 -21.69 -19.11 23.25
C PHE A 714 -22.43 -17.82 22.90
N VAL A 715 -21.71 -16.83 22.37
CA VAL A 715 -22.26 -15.51 22.03
C VAL A 715 -22.35 -15.26 20.52
N ASN A 716 -21.63 -16.03 19.71
CA ASN A 716 -21.68 -15.92 18.25
C ASN A 716 -21.46 -17.29 17.56
N ILE A 717 -21.78 -17.35 16.27
CA ILE A 717 -21.42 -18.44 15.37
C ILE A 717 -21.13 -17.89 13.96
N THR A 718 -20.06 -18.36 13.33
CA THR A 718 -19.72 -17.95 11.97
C THR A 718 -20.67 -18.56 10.95
N ARG A 719 -21.35 -17.72 10.16
CA ARG A 719 -22.33 -18.11 9.13
C ARG A 719 -22.28 -17.18 7.91
N ASN A 720 -22.82 -17.69 6.80
CA ASN A 720 -23.03 -16.92 5.58
C ASN A 720 -24.37 -16.17 5.67
N VAL A 721 -24.35 -14.89 6.02
CA VAL A 721 -25.54 -14.05 6.20
C VAL A 721 -25.24 -12.61 5.78
N GLY A 722 -26.13 -12.01 4.98
CA GLY A 722 -26.04 -10.60 4.57
C GLY A 722 -25.52 -10.39 3.15
N GLU A 723 -25.72 -9.18 2.65
CA GLU A 723 -25.33 -8.72 1.32
C GLU A 723 -24.82 -7.27 1.36
N LEU A 724 -23.78 -6.98 0.59
CA LEU A 724 -23.15 -5.66 0.45
C LEU A 724 -22.97 -5.31 -1.03
N GLN A 725 -23.17 -4.05 -1.39
CA GLN A 725 -22.94 -3.55 -2.74
C GLN A 725 -21.94 -2.38 -2.73
N ASN A 726 -21.02 -2.38 -3.69
CA ASN A 726 -20.23 -1.21 -4.08
C ASN A 726 -20.50 -0.90 -5.54
N LYS A 727 -20.75 0.37 -5.87
CA LYS A 727 -20.83 0.83 -7.25
C LYS A 727 -20.16 2.18 -7.40
N GLY A 728 -19.66 2.48 -8.60
CA GLY A 728 -18.96 3.74 -8.81
C GLY A 728 -18.56 3.98 -10.25
N LEU A 729 -18.18 5.22 -10.51
CA LEU A 729 -17.57 5.69 -11.74
C LEU A 729 -16.09 5.96 -11.51
N GLU A 730 -15.24 5.55 -12.44
CA GLU A 730 -13.82 5.87 -12.48
C GLU A 730 -13.51 6.61 -13.78
N PHE A 731 -12.70 7.65 -13.70
CA PHE A 731 -12.24 8.40 -14.87
C PHE A 731 -10.75 8.65 -14.76
N VAL A 732 -10.03 8.40 -15.85
CA VAL A 732 -8.61 8.71 -15.99
C VAL A 732 -8.40 9.50 -17.26
N LEU A 733 -7.62 10.58 -17.16
CA LEU A 733 -7.21 11.43 -18.27
C LEU A 733 -5.71 11.59 -18.25
N ASN A 734 -5.07 11.22 -19.34
CA ASN A 734 -3.64 11.39 -19.58
C ASN A 734 -3.44 12.34 -20.75
N THR A 735 -2.62 13.36 -20.56
CA THR A 735 -2.29 14.35 -21.59
C THR A 735 -0.78 14.44 -21.79
N ARG A 736 -0.36 14.56 -23.04
CA ARG A 736 0.98 15.00 -23.44
C ARG A 736 0.86 16.47 -23.84
N ASN A 737 0.93 17.35 -22.85
CA ASN A 737 0.72 18.79 -23.01
C ASN A 737 1.72 19.38 -24.01
N ILE A 738 3.00 19.01 -23.90
CA ILE A 738 4.06 19.44 -24.82
C ILE A 738 4.97 18.25 -25.10
N GLN A 739 5.31 18.02 -26.37
CA GLN A 739 6.26 17.01 -26.81
C GLN A 739 7.18 17.62 -27.86
N THR A 740 8.34 18.07 -27.41
CA THR A 740 9.41 18.61 -28.27
C THR A 740 10.75 18.00 -27.86
N GLU A 741 11.80 18.25 -28.63
CA GLU A 741 13.16 17.81 -28.31
C GLU A 741 13.63 18.32 -26.94
N ASN A 742 13.36 19.59 -26.63
CA ASN A 742 13.88 20.26 -25.44
C ASN A 742 12.89 20.29 -24.27
N LEU A 743 11.60 20.10 -24.52
CA LEU A 743 10.54 20.22 -23.52
C LEU A 743 9.52 19.11 -23.72
N ARG A 744 9.36 18.27 -22.70
CA ARG A 744 8.31 17.25 -22.60
C ARG A 744 7.49 17.52 -21.34
N TRP A 745 6.18 17.62 -21.47
CA TRP A 745 5.29 17.84 -20.36
C TRP A 745 4.08 16.91 -20.49
N SER A 746 3.84 16.09 -19.47
CA SER A 746 2.66 15.25 -19.36
C SER A 746 1.91 15.49 -18.06
N THR A 747 0.61 15.26 -18.08
CA THR A 747 -0.26 15.30 -16.92
C THR A 747 -1.14 14.05 -16.92
N SER A 748 -1.40 13.52 -15.73
CA SER A 748 -2.33 12.43 -15.49
C SER A 748 -3.29 12.86 -14.39
N PHE A 749 -4.58 12.81 -14.65
CA PHE A 749 -5.63 13.09 -13.70
C PHE A 749 -6.49 11.83 -13.57
N ASN A 750 -6.82 11.47 -12.35
CA ASN A 750 -7.75 10.39 -12.07
C ASN A 750 -8.76 10.81 -11.00
N ILE A 751 -9.97 10.30 -11.10
CA ILE A 751 -11.04 10.52 -10.14
C ILE A 751 -11.92 9.28 -10.08
N SER A 752 -12.39 8.93 -8.89
CA SER A 752 -13.32 7.82 -8.71
C SER A 752 -14.32 8.11 -7.63
N THR A 753 -15.53 7.60 -7.84
CA THR A 753 -16.64 7.63 -6.89
C THR A 753 -16.87 6.26 -6.27
N LEU A 754 -17.40 6.24 -5.06
CA LEU A 754 -17.79 5.03 -4.35
C LEU A 754 -19.15 5.26 -3.67
N ASP A 755 -20.12 4.44 -4.02
CA ASP A 755 -21.37 4.27 -3.29
C ASP A 755 -21.37 2.86 -2.69
N ASN A 756 -21.32 2.78 -1.37
CA ASN A 756 -21.28 1.55 -0.59
C ASN A 756 -22.58 1.41 0.20
N GLU A 757 -23.24 0.26 0.12
CA GLU A 757 -24.53 0.04 0.74
C GLU A 757 -24.67 -1.40 1.26
N VAL A 758 -25.12 -1.55 2.50
CA VAL A 758 -25.57 -2.84 3.04
C VAL A 758 -26.96 -3.12 2.49
N THR A 759 -27.08 -4.01 1.50
CA THR A 759 -28.36 -4.26 0.81
C THR A 759 -29.25 -5.28 1.52
N SER A 760 -28.68 -6.13 2.38
CA SER A 760 -29.45 -7.04 3.22
C SER A 760 -28.67 -7.41 4.48
N LEU A 761 -29.33 -7.36 5.65
CA LEU A 761 -28.75 -7.84 6.91
C LEU A 761 -29.78 -8.67 7.71
N PRO A 762 -30.00 -9.93 7.32
CA PRO A 762 -30.91 -10.82 8.03
C PRO A 762 -30.42 -11.04 9.48
N GLY A 763 -31.08 -10.40 10.45
CA GLY A 763 -30.61 -10.35 11.84
C GLY A 763 -30.80 -8.97 12.47
N GLY A 764 -30.96 -7.93 11.64
CA GLY A 764 -31.11 -6.54 12.07
C GLY A 764 -29.76 -5.84 12.27
N ASP A 765 -29.82 -4.62 12.77
CA ASP A 765 -28.64 -3.77 12.94
C ASP A 765 -27.55 -4.43 13.81
N ILE A 766 -26.31 -4.37 13.34
CA ILE A 766 -25.12 -4.69 14.14
C ILE A 766 -24.51 -3.37 14.59
N ILE A 767 -24.53 -3.12 15.90
CA ILE A 767 -23.98 -1.90 16.50
C ILE A 767 -22.70 -2.28 17.26
N GLU A 768 -21.58 -1.70 16.84
CA GLU A 768 -20.29 -1.88 17.50
C GLU A 768 -19.66 -0.52 17.79
N GLY A 769 -19.51 -0.23 19.08
CA GLY A 769 -19.04 1.08 19.55
C GLY A 769 -19.87 2.23 18.99
N ARG A 770 -19.21 3.05 18.17
CA ARG A 770 -19.76 4.23 17.50
C ARG A 770 -20.17 3.99 16.05
N ASN A 771 -20.03 2.76 15.54
CA ASN A 771 -20.37 2.43 14.16
C ASN A 771 -21.58 1.49 14.11
N ILE A 772 -22.29 1.49 12.99
CA ILE A 772 -23.43 0.62 12.73
C ILE A 772 -23.33 -0.01 11.35
N VAL A 773 -23.75 -1.28 11.27
CA VAL A 773 -24.11 -1.95 10.02
C VAL A 773 -25.63 -2.04 9.98
N ARG A 774 -26.25 -1.34 9.04
CA ARG A 774 -27.71 -1.24 8.88
C ARG A 774 -28.08 -1.33 7.41
N GLU A 775 -29.16 -2.05 7.11
CA GLU A 775 -29.70 -2.14 5.75
C GLU A 775 -30.07 -0.76 5.20
N GLY A 776 -29.59 -0.44 4.00
CA GLY A 776 -29.79 0.85 3.32
C GLY A 776 -28.79 1.95 3.70
N GLU A 777 -27.84 1.67 4.59
CA GLU A 777 -26.79 2.61 4.99
C GLU A 777 -25.41 2.15 4.49
N VAL A 778 -24.45 3.09 4.50
CA VAL A 778 -23.03 2.78 4.26
C VAL A 778 -22.50 1.87 5.36
N LEU A 779 -21.68 0.90 5.00
CA LEU A 779 -21.01 0.03 5.97
C LEU A 779 -20.26 0.87 7.00
N SER A 780 -20.33 0.48 8.27
CA SER A 780 -19.62 1.16 9.37
C SER A 780 -19.95 2.65 9.51
N SER A 781 -21.15 3.08 9.12
CA SER A 781 -21.57 4.48 9.34
C SER A 781 -21.50 4.86 10.81
N PHE A 782 -21.16 6.12 11.12
CA PHE A 782 -21.15 6.60 12.50
C PHE A 782 -22.57 6.69 13.07
N TYR A 783 -22.79 6.11 14.24
CA TYR A 783 -24.06 6.04 14.94
C TYR A 783 -23.94 6.65 16.34
N MET A 784 -24.34 7.91 16.50
CA MET A 784 -24.11 8.69 17.72
C MET A 784 -25.15 9.80 17.95
N VAL A 785 -25.09 10.42 19.13
CA VAL A 785 -25.98 11.53 19.50
C VAL A 785 -25.53 12.82 18.81
N GLU A 786 -26.49 13.58 18.29
CA GLU A 786 -26.26 14.86 17.62
C GLU A 786 -26.11 15.99 18.65
N TYR A 787 -24.97 16.69 18.62
CA TYR A 787 -24.68 17.86 19.46
C TYR A 787 -25.33 19.12 18.88
N ALA A 788 -26.01 19.90 19.71
CA ALA A 788 -26.79 21.07 19.31
C ALA A 788 -26.16 22.41 19.73
N GLY A 789 -24.94 22.40 20.28
CA GLY A 789 -24.26 23.59 20.79
C GLY A 789 -24.47 23.81 22.28
N VAL A 790 -24.42 25.07 22.70
CA VAL A 790 -24.46 25.48 24.11
C VAL A 790 -25.70 26.33 24.38
N ASN A 791 -26.33 26.13 25.53
CA ASN A 791 -27.37 27.02 26.01
C ASN A 791 -26.76 28.35 26.48
N SER A 792 -27.07 29.44 25.78
CA SER A 792 -26.52 30.78 26.07
C SER A 792 -26.86 31.32 27.46
N GLU A 793 -27.93 30.82 28.09
CA GLU A 793 -28.38 31.31 29.41
C GLU A 793 -27.62 30.69 30.57
N ASN A 794 -27.12 29.46 30.43
CA ASN A 794 -26.55 28.70 31.55
C ASN A 794 -25.28 27.89 31.22
N GLY A 795 -24.82 27.90 29.97
CA GLY A 795 -23.59 27.24 29.56
C GLY A 795 -23.66 25.71 29.46
N ASP A 796 -24.86 25.13 29.55
CA ASP A 796 -25.05 23.68 29.39
C ASP A 796 -24.93 23.27 27.92
N ALA A 797 -24.23 22.16 27.70
CA ALA A 797 -24.27 21.44 26.44
C ALA A 797 -25.70 21.01 26.09
N LEU A 798 -26.09 21.18 24.84
CA LEU A 798 -27.37 20.77 24.29
C LEU A 798 -27.18 19.65 23.27
N PHE A 799 -28.13 18.72 23.23
CA PHE A 799 -28.18 17.61 22.30
C PHE A 799 -29.55 17.54 21.63
N VAL A 800 -29.61 17.11 20.38
CA VAL A 800 -30.88 16.92 19.66
C VAL A 800 -31.53 15.62 20.11
N LEU A 801 -32.81 15.67 20.50
CA LEU A 801 -33.52 14.51 21.04
C LEU A 801 -33.59 13.33 20.07
N ASN A 802 -33.86 13.59 18.79
CA ASN A 802 -33.99 12.57 17.74
C ASN A 802 -34.95 11.40 18.11
N THR A 803 -35.93 11.65 18.98
CA THR A 803 -36.96 10.67 19.34
C THR A 803 -38.04 10.61 18.27
N PRO A 804 -38.60 9.43 17.94
CA PRO A 804 -39.65 9.33 16.94
C PRO A 804 -40.95 9.99 17.40
N ASN A 805 -41.50 10.88 16.56
CA ASN A 805 -42.85 11.42 16.68
C ASN A 805 -43.89 10.36 16.28
N THR A 806 -45.16 10.64 16.58
CA THR A 806 -46.29 9.76 16.20
C THR A 806 -46.44 9.55 14.70
N ASP A 807 -45.89 10.44 13.87
CA ASP A 807 -45.91 10.37 12.41
C ASP A 807 -44.66 9.72 11.81
N GLY A 808 -43.71 9.26 12.64
CA GLY A 808 -42.45 8.64 12.23
C GLY A 808 -41.31 9.62 11.93
N THR A 809 -41.53 10.94 11.98
CA THR A 809 -40.44 11.93 11.89
C THR A 809 -39.65 12.01 13.19
N LEU A 810 -38.43 12.54 13.16
CA LEU A 810 -37.62 12.71 14.37
C LEU A 810 -37.91 14.07 15.04
N ASN A 811 -38.08 14.06 16.35
CA ASN A 811 -38.16 15.26 17.19
C ASN A 811 -36.79 15.95 17.25
N LYS A 812 -36.69 17.12 16.61
CA LYS A 812 -35.46 17.93 16.55
C LYS A 812 -35.32 18.97 17.68
N ASN A 813 -36.13 18.89 18.74
CA ASN A 813 -35.94 19.71 19.93
C ASN A 813 -34.64 19.33 20.66
N THR A 814 -34.11 20.28 21.43
CA THR A 814 -32.87 20.07 22.20
C THR A 814 -33.15 19.73 23.67
N THR A 815 -32.23 19.00 24.29
CA THR A 815 -32.19 18.69 25.72
C THR A 815 -30.77 18.82 26.25
N SER A 816 -30.59 19.17 27.52
CA SER A 816 -29.28 19.10 28.18
C SER A 816 -29.00 17.71 28.77
N ASN A 817 -29.99 16.82 28.79
CA ASN A 817 -29.83 15.45 29.25
C ASN A 817 -29.47 14.53 28.07
N PHE A 818 -28.18 14.19 27.96
CA PHE A 818 -27.67 13.28 26.92
C PHE A 818 -28.44 11.95 26.83
N ASN A 819 -28.94 11.42 27.95
CA ASN A 819 -29.65 10.12 27.97
C ASN A 819 -31.06 10.19 27.39
N GLU A 820 -31.63 11.39 27.20
CA GLU A 820 -32.92 11.57 26.52
C GLU A 820 -32.76 11.64 24.99
N ALA A 821 -31.54 11.88 24.50
CA ALA A 821 -31.25 11.93 23.08
C ALA A 821 -31.03 10.53 22.49
N GLN A 822 -31.49 10.33 21.25
CA GLN A 822 -31.30 9.10 20.49
C GLN A 822 -30.16 9.25 19.49
N ARG A 823 -29.47 8.15 19.22
CA ARG A 823 -28.40 8.09 18.22
C ARG A 823 -29.00 8.12 16.81
N ILE A 824 -28.31 8.80 15.91
CA ILE A 824 -28.60 8.83 14.47
C ILE A 824 -27.38 8.37 13.69
N VAL A 825 -27.61 7.97 12.43
CA VAL A 825 -26.53 7.84 11.46
C VAL A 825 -26.05 9.24 11.11
N ALA A 826 -24.78 9.56 11.37
CA ALA A 826 -24.25 10.92 11.36
C ALA A 826 -23.14 11.19 10.32
N GLY A 827 -22.59 10.15 9.70
CA GLY A 827 -21.52 10.26 8.72
C GLY A 827 -20.91 8.90 8.35
N SER A 828 -19.91 8.91 7.47
CA SER A 828 -19.26 7.71 6.94
C SER A 828 -17.73 7.81 7.04
N PRO A 829 -17.01 6.75 7.45
CA PRO A 829 -15.54 6.71 7.43
C PRO A 829 -14.95 6.45 6.02
N TYR A 830 -15.82 6.29 5.02
CA TYR A 830 -15.45 6.05 3.62
C TYR A 830 -15.76 7.29 2.78
N PRO A 831 -14.79 7.79 1.99
CA PRO A 831 -15.03 8.94 1.12
C PRO A 831 -15.87 8.53 -0.10
N ASP A 832 -16.77 9.43 -0.51
CA ASP A 832 -17.60 9.28 -1.71
C ASP A 832 -16.80 9.54 -2.99
N LEU A 833 -15.75 10.36 -2.89
CA LEU A 833 -14.93 10.81 -4.00
C LEU A 833 -13.45 10.81 -3.62
N ILE A 834 -12.61 10.23 -4.48
CA ILE A 834 -11.16 10.33 -4.41
C ILE A 834 -10.60 10.79 -5.75
N ALA A 835 -9.56 11.62 -5.73
CA ALA A 835 -8.91 12.12 -6.94
C ALA A 835 -7.40 12.18 -6.80
N GLY A 836 -6.70 12.11 -7.93
CA GLY A 836 -5.27 12.25 -8.04
C GLY A 836 -4.87 13.04 -9.27
N LEU A 837 -3.85 13.88 -9.14
CA LEU A 837 -3.29 14.67 -10.24
C LEU A 837 -1.76 14.58 -10.19
N SER A 838 -1.16 13.91 -11.17
CA SER A 838 0.28 13.87 -11.37
C SER A 838 0.69 14.69 -12.59
N SER A 839 1.82 15.39 -12.51
CA SER A 839 2.39 16.12 -13.64
C SER A 839 3.89 15.89 -13.71
N ASN A 840 4.42 15.67 -14.92
CA ASN A 840 5.83 15.43 -15.17
C ASN A 840 6.32 16.36 -16.28
N LEU A 841 7.35 17.15 -15.99
CA LEU A 841 7.94 18.14 -16.86
C LEU A 841 9.43 17.83 -17.00
N ASN A 842 9.90 17.69 -18.24
CA ASN A 842 11.31 17.54 -18.55
C ASN A 842 11.72 18.67 -19.49
N TYR A 843 12.62 19.53 -19.04
CA TYR A 843 13.20 20.60 -19.84
C TYR A 843 14.71 20.39 -19.94
N LYS A 844 15.17 19.91 -21.10
CA LYS A 844 16.56 19.48 -21.35
C LYS A 844 17.03 18.50 -20.27
N ASN A 845 17.94 18.95 -19.41
CA ASN A 845 18.56 18.17 -18.34
C ASN A 845 17.86 18.35 -16.99
N ILE A 846 16.82 19.18 -16.91
CA ILE A 846 16.04 19.42 -15.70
C ILE A 846 14.75 18.61 -15.81
N ASP A 847 14.43 17.86 -14.76
CA ASP A 847 13.16 17.17 -14.61
C ASP A 847 12.43 17.69 -13.37
N PHE A 848 11.11 17.80 -13.45
CA PHE A 848 10.25 18.25 -12.37
C PHE A 848 8.95 17.46 -12.39
N SER A 849 8.59 16.85 -11.27
CA SER A 849 7.34 16.13 -11.11
C SER A 849 6.62 16.48 -9.82
N PHE A 850 5.30 16.38 -9.81
CA PHE A 850 4.50 16.51 -8.59
C PHE A 850 3.24 15.64 -8.67
N THR A 851 2.70 15.27 -7.51
CA THR A 851 1.42 14.58 -7.37
C THR A 851 0.57 15.18 -6.26
N PHE A 852 -0.66 15.58 -6.59
CA PHE A 852 -1.72 15.88 -5.64
C PHE A 852 -2.65 14.68 -5.47
N GLN A 853 -3.22 14.53 -4.28
CA GLN A 853 -4.36 13.67 -3.97
C GLN A 853 -5.44 14.51 -3.29
N GLY A 854 -6.71 14.15 -3.48
CA GLY A 854 -7.79 14.62 -2.61
C GLY A 854 -8.81 13.54 -2.29
N GLU A 855 -9.49 13.70 -1.16
CA GLU A 855 -10.60 12.85 -0.69
C GLU A 855 -11.73 13.76 -0.19
N TRP A 856 -12.99 13.36 -0.46
CA TRP A 856 -14.18 14.10 -0.03
C TRP A 856 -15.31 13.16 0.42
N GLY A 857 -16.11 13.62 1.38
CA GLY A 857 -17.33 12.94 1.89
C GLY A 857 -17.08 11.97 3.05
N ALA A 858 -15.85 11.84 3.52
CA ALA A 858 -15.52 11.04 4.69
C ALA A 858 -15.60 11.88 5.98
N SER A 859 -15.81 11.18 7.09
CA SER A 859 -15.77 11.73 8.44
C SER A 859 -14.82 10.92 9.32
N ILE A 860 -14.27 11.58 10.32
CA ILE A 860 -13.47 10.94 11.37
C ILE A 860 -13.98 11.36 12.73
N TYR A 861 -13.98 10.42 13.66
CA TYR A 861 -14.34 10.67 15.04
C TYR A 861 -13.08 10.82 15.89
N ASN A 862 -12.85 12.02 16.40
CA ASN A 862 -11.74 12.34 17.29
C ASN A 862 -12.09 11.94 18.73
N ASP A 863 -11.85 10.69 19.12
CA ASP A 863 -12.16 10.23 20.48
C ASP A 863 -11.26 10.89 21.53
N SER A 864 -10.01 11.24 21.16
CA SER A 864 -9.12 12.05 22.01
C SER A 864 -9.70 13.43 22.35
N GLY A 865 -10.54 14.00 21.48
CA GLY A 865 -11.25 15.27 21.71
C GLY A 865 -12.07 15.30 23.00
N ARG A 866 -12.53 14.14 23.48
CA ARG A 866 -13.24 14.01 24.76
C ARG A 866 -12.35 14.25 25.98
N PHE A 867 -11.05 14.25 25.81
CA PHE A 867 -10.05 14.48 26.84
C PHE A 867 -9.37 15.82 26.58
N GLN A 868 -8.79 16.01 25.40
CA GLN A 868 -8.08 17.24 25.03
C GLN A 868 -9.00 18.42 24.72
N SER A 869 -10.28 18.21 24.43
CA SER A 869 -11.27 19.27 24.15
C SER A 869 -12.55 19.03 24.98
N GLY A 870 -12.36 18.56 26.21
CA GLY A 870 -13.39 18.03 27.10
C GLY A 870 -13.99 19.05 28.07
N ASN A 871 -13.73 20.35 27.89
CA ASN A 871 -14.11 21.44 28.79
C ASN A 871 -13.58 21.27 30.22
N ALA A 872 -12.31 20.86 30.35
CA ALA A 872 -11.65 20.63 31.64
C ALA A 872 -12.39 19.64 32.55
N ARG A 873 -13.03 18.60 31.98
CA ARG A 873 -13.69 17.52 32.75
C ARG A 873 -12.72 16.80 33.69
N PHE A 874 -11.48 16.61 33.24
CA PHE A 874 -10.37 15.99 33.95
C PHE A 874 -9.17 16.94 33.88
N PHE A 875 -8.08 16.63 34.61
CA PHE A 875 -6.85 17.43 34.60
C PHE A 875 -6.03 17.29 33.31
N ASP A 876 -6.47 16.52 32.32
CA ASP A 876 -5.83 16.50 31.00
C ASP A 876 -5.61 17.92 30.46
N ASN A 877 -4.44 18.18 29.86
CA ASN A 877 -4.27 19.44 29.15
C ASN A 877 -5.31 19.56 28.02
N GLN A 878 -5.67 20.79 27.72
CA GLN A 878 -6.71 21.09 26.76
C GLN A 878 -6.13 21.74 25.50
N THR A 879 -6.84 21.61 24.39
CA THR A 879 -6.59 22.35 23.16
C THR A 879 -7.03 23.81 23.32
N ALA A 880 -6.42 24.71 22.56
CA ALA A 880 -6.63 26.15 22.68
C ALA A 880 -8.07 26.60 22.37
N ASP A 881 -8.86 25.79 21.65
CA ASP A 881 -10.27 26.05 21.38
C ASP A 881 -11.11 26.17 22.66
N GLN A 882 -10.69 25.52 23.76
CA GLN A 882 -11.36 25.59 25.06
C GLN A 882 -11.32 26.98 25.70
N LEU A 883 -10.49 27.89 25.20
CA LEU A 883 -10.49 29.30 25.60
C LEU A 883 -11.75 30.04 25.12
N ASN A 884 -12.47 29.51 24.14
CA ASN A 884 -13.74 30.07 23.65
C ASN A 884 -14.98 29.58 24.44
N ARG A 885 -14.78 28.94 25.60
CA ARG A 885 -15.87 28.45 26.47
C ARG A 885 -16.88 29.51 26.85
N TRP A 886 -18.10 29.07 27.17
CA TRP A 886 -19.13 29.92 27.77
C TRP A 886 -18.70 30.32 29.19
N GLN A 887 -18.83 31.60 29.54
CA GLN A 887 -18.45 32.11 30.86
C GLN A 887 -19.61 32.79 31.59
N GLN A 888 -20.54 33.44 30.88
CA GLN A 888 -21.65 34.17 31.47
C GLN A 888 -22.93 34.15 30.61
N PRO A 889 -24.11 34.38 31.20
CA PRO A 889 -25.37 34.44 30.45
C PRO A 889 -25.33 35.46 29.30
N GLY A 890 -25.70 35.00 28.10
CA GLY A 890 -25.68 35.77 26.86
C GLY A 890 -24.49 35.49 25.95
N ASP A 891 -23.46 34.76 26.41
CA ASP A 891 -22.35 34.33 25.56
C ASP A 891 -22.84 33.36 24.47
N ILE A 892 -22.40 33.58 23.23
CA ILE A 892 -22.71 32.72 22.07
C ILE A 892 -21.45 31.99 21.65
N THR A 893 -21.39 30.70 21.95
CA THR A 893 -20.26 29.82 21.64
C THR A 893 -20.72 28.37 21.48
N ASN A 894 -19.84 27.53 20.93
CA ASN A 894 -20.04 26.08 20.80
C ASN A 894 -19.30 25.28 21.88
N VAL A 895 -18.50 25.95 22.73
CA VAL A 895 -17.74 25.34 23.82
C VAL A 895 -18.50 25.56 25.14
N PRO A 896 -19.04 24.49 25.77
CA PRO A 896 -19.78 24.59 27.02
C PRO A 896 -18.97 25.20 28.17
N GLN A 897 -19.65 25.59 29.24
CA GLN A 897 -18.98 26.01 30.47
C GLN A 897 -18.01 24.94 30.96
N ALA A 898 -16.78 25.33 31.30
CA ALA A 898 -15.79 24.42 31.86
C ALA A 898 -16.18 23.98 33.28
N ARG A 899 -16.11 22.67 33.56
CA ARG A 899 -16.56 22.09 34.83
C ARG A 899 -15.66 20.92 35.25
N LEU A 900 -14.85 21.12 36.28
CA LEU A 900 -13.92 20.10 36.75
C LEU A 900 -14.66 18.95 37.44
N PHE A 901 -14.39 17.71 37.02
CA PHE A 901 -15.04 16.47 37.48
C PHE A 901 -16.56 16.40 37.25
N SER A 902 -17.13 17.30 36.45
CA SER A 902 -18.54 17.29 36.08
C SER A 902 -18.70 17.30 34.57
N THR A 903 -19.60 16.46 34.06
CA THR A 903 -19.80 16.30 32.62
C THR A 903 -20.55 17.49 32.05
N ASN A 904 -20.01 18.14 31.01
CA ASN A 904 -20.73 19.14 30.23
C ASN A 904 -20.29 19.09 28.77
N GLY A 905 -20.99 18.35 27.90
CA GLY A 905 -20.67 18.27 26.46
C GLY A 905 -19.49 17.38 26.08
N GLN A 906 -18.95 16.61 27.02
CA GLN A 906 -17.83 15.67 26.79
C GLN A 906 -18.28 14.29 26.29
N GLN A 907 -19.57 13.99 26.40
CA GLN A 907 -20.14 12.70 25.97
C GLN A 907 -19.91 12.44 24.47
N PRO A 908 -19.79 11.17 24.04
CA PRO A 908 -19.57 10.82 22.64
C PRO A 908 -20.76 11.25 21.78
N SER A 909 -20.53 12.28 20.97
CA SER A 909 -21.53 12.95 20.14
C SER A 909 -20.88 13.50 18.88
N THR A 910 -21.69 14.02 17.96
CA THR A 910 -21.20 14.68 16.74
C THR A 910 -20.33 15.93 17.01
N ARG A 911 -20.19 16.36 18.27
CA ARG A 911 -19.20 17.39 18.65
C ARG A 911 -17.77 17.01 18.28
N TYR A 912 -17.46 15.71 18.26
CA TYR A 912 -16.13 15.17 17.98
C TYR A 912 -16.08 14.43 16.63
N LEU A 913 -17.07 14.65 15.77
CA LEU A 913 -17.13 14.08 14.43
C LEU A 913 -16.88 15.19 13.43
N ASP A 914 -15.76 15.11 12.72
CA ASP A 914 -15.35 16.11 11.73
C ASP A 914 -15.36 15.53 10.32
N GLU A 915 -15.67 16.37 9.33
CA GLU A 915 -15.44 16.04 7.92
C GLU A 915 -13.93 16.04 7.63
N THR A 916 -13.47 15.09 6.82
CA THR A 916 -12.05 14.92 6.49
C THR A 916 -11.75 15.28 5.05
N ASP A 917 -12.43 16.27 4.50
CA ASP A 917 -12.18 16.71 3.13
C ASP A 917 -10.79 17.35 3.03
N PHE A 918 -9.97 16.88 2.08
CA PHE A 918 -8.63 17.44 1.91
C PHE A 918 -8.08 17.35 0.49
N ILE A 919 -7.08 18.20 0.20
CA ILE A 919 -6.17 18.08 -0.94
C ILE A 919 -4.73 18.13 -0.41
N ARG A 920 -3.90 17.14 -0.76
CA ARG A 920 -2.51 17.04 -0.30
C ARG A 920 -1.52 16.95 -1.46
N LEU A 921 -0.44 17.73 -1.40
CA LEU A 921 0.74 17.57 -2.24
C LEU A 921 1.57 16.39 -1.70
N ARG A 922 1.33 15.20 -2.25
CA ARG A 922 1.96 13.96 -1.81
C ARG A 922 3.44 13.91 -2.13
N ASN A 923 3.81 14.25 -3.35
CA ASN A 923 5.20 14.28 -3.77
C ASN A 923 5.49 15.46 -4.69
N LEU A 924 6.72 15.93 -4.62
CA LEU A 924 7.31 16.92 -5.53
C LEU A 924 8.79 16.58 -5.70
N THR A 925 9.25 16.46 -6.93
CA THR A 925 10.65 16.15 -7.24
C THR A 925 11.19 17.13 -8.27
N LEU A 926 12.42 17.60 -8.07
CA LEU A 926 13.20 18.41 -9.00
C LEU A 926 14.56 17.76 -9.19
N GLY A 927 14.83 17.27 -10.39
CA GLY A 927 16.09 16.64 -10.76
C GLY A 927 16.89 17.44 -11.77
N TYR A 928 18.21 17.25 -11.73
CA TYR A 928 19.14 17.71 -12.75
C TYR A 928 20.08 16.58 -13.14
N THR A 929 20.04 16.18 -14.40
CA THR A 929 20.95 15.20 -15.00
C THR A 929 22.16 15.92 -15.56
N ILE A 930 23.34 15.60 -15.05
CA ILE A 930 24.59 16.23 -15.50
C ILE A 930 24.86 15.85 -16.96
N PRO A 931 25.19 16.82 -17.84
CA PRO A 931 25.48 16.57 -19.24
C PRO A 931 26.53 15.48 -19.46
N LYS A 932 26.31 14.65 -20.48
CA LYS A 932 27.14 13.50 -20.82
C LYS A 932 28.61 13.88 -21.09
N ASP A 933 28.86 15.04 -21.69
CA ASP A 933 30.21 15.58 -21.95
C ASP A 933 31.04 15.77 -20.67
N ILE A 934 30.38 15.93 -19.52
CA ILE A 934 31.02 16.05 -18.21
C ILE A 934 31.18 14.65 -17.59
N THR A 935 30.12 13.83 -17.57
CA THR A 935 30.13 12.54 -16.88
C THR A 935 31.06 11.52 -17.55
N GLN A 936 31.20 11.56 -18.88
CA GLN A 936 32.12 10.69 -19.63
C GLN A 936 33.59 10.88 -19.23
N LYS A 937 33.98 12.07 -18.76
CA LYS A 937 35.35 12.33 -18.24
C LYS A 937 35.67 11.50 -16.99
N PHE A 938 34.64 11.00 -16.31
CA PHE A 938 34.74 10.19 -15.09
C PHE A 938 34.29 8.74 -15.30
N HIS A 939 34.06 8.31 -16.56
CA HIS A 939 33.52 6.99 -16.88
C HIS A 939 32.15 6.71 -16.23
N ILE A 940 31.30 7.74 -16.17
CA ILE A 940 29.93 7.65 -15.65
C ILE A 940 28.97 7.85 -16.82
N ASP A 941 28.04 6.90 -16.99
CA ASP A 941 27.03 6.92 -18.04
C ASP A 941 25.92 7.92 -17.74
N ARG A 942 25.45 7.99 -16.50
CA ARG A 942 24.47 8.98 -16.04
C ARG A 942 24.73 9.40 -14.59
N LEU A 943 24.64 10.71 -14.34
CA LEU A 943 24.70 11.27 -12.99
C LEU A 943 23.54 12.24 -12.81
N ARG A 944 22.60 11.93 -11.91
CA ARG A 944 21.46 12.79 -11.60
C ARG A 944 21.48 13.17 -10.14
N VAL A 945 21.40 14.48 -9.86
CA VAL A 945 21.18 15.02 -8.52
C VAL A 945 19.71 15.45 -8.45
N TYR A 946 19.03 15.17 -7.35
CA TYR A 946 17.64 15.57 -7.19
C TYR A 946 17.32 16.03 -5.79
N PHE A 947 16.30 16.86 -5.71
CA PHE A 947 15.58 17.21 -4.50
C PHE A 947 14.18 16.63 -4.59
N SER A 948 13.69 16.03 -3.52
CA SER A 948 12.33 15.52 -3.41
C SER A 948 11.69 16.00 -2.12
N GLY A 949 10.38 16.20 -2.12
CA GLY A 949 9.60 16.45 -0.91
C GLY A 949 8.36 15.56 -0.88
N PHE A 950 7.96 15.17 0.33
CA PHE A 950 6.83 14.29 0.59
C PHE A 950 5.89 14.92 1.63
N ASN A 951 4.57 14.88 1.40
CA ASN A 951 3.52 15.52 2.21
C ASN A 951 3.82 17.00 2.55
N LEU A 952 4.22 17.79 1.54
CA LEU A 952 4.68 19.17 1.77
C LEU A 952 3.55 20.13 2.16
N LEU A 953 2.36 19.94 1.60
CA LEU A 953 1.20 20.82 1.76
C LEU A 953 -0.08 19.99 1.88
N THR A 954 -0.94 20.34 2.83
CA THR A 954 -2.30 19.79 2.98
C THR A 954 -3.26 20.96 3.11
N PHE A 955 -4.31 20.97 2.29
CA PHE A 955 -5.43 21.90 2.37
C PHE A 955 -6.62 21.12 2.94
N THR A 956 -7.10 21.50 4.12
CA THR A 956 -8.22 20.86 4.81
C THR A 956 -8.79 21.82 5.84
N ASP A 957 -10.07 21.66 6.16
CA ASP A 957 -10.73 22.34 7.28
C ASP A 957 -10.74 21.47 8.55
N TYR A 958 -10.19 20.24 8.48
CA TYR A 958 -10.03 19.36 9.63
C TYR A 958 -9.09 19.99 10.67
N ILE A 959 -9.56 20.07 11.91
CA ILE A 959 -8.87 20.76 13.01
C ILE A 959 -7.89 19.87 13.78
N GLY A 960 -7.94 18.55 13.59
CA GLY A 960 -7.05 17.59 14.25
C GLY A 960 -5.65 17.52 13.64
N TYR A 961 -4.86 16.53 14.07
CA TYR A 961 -3.48 16.37 13.60
C TYR A 961 -3.40 16.14 12.08
N ASP A 962 -4.21 15.22 11.55
CA ASP A 962 -4.22 14.92 10.12
C ASP A 962 -5.57 14.30 9.68
N PRO A 963 -6.17 14.74 8.55
CA PRO A 963 -7.47 14.25 8.09
C PRO A 963 -7.45 12.80 7.56
N GLU A 964 -6.28 12.20 7.36
CA GLU A 964 -6.14 10.82 6.90
C GLU A 964 -5.77 9.84 8.03
N SER A 965 -5.17 10.35 9.11
CA SER A 965 -4.66 9.55 10.23
C SER A 965 -5.80 8.93 11.03
N THR A 966 -5.63 7.69 11.46
CA THR A 966 -6.55 6.94 12.31
C THR A 966 -5.78 6.20 13.39
N ALA A 967 -6.42 5.97 14.53
CA ALA A 967 -5.92 5.18 15.64
C ALA A 967 -5.31 3.85 15.20
N ASP A 968 -4.14 3.52 15.76
CA ASP A 968 -3.47 2.25 15.50
C ASP A 968 -3.73 1.18 16.54
N PHE A 969 -4.61 1.39 17.53
CA PHE A 969 -4.99 0.34 18.47
C PHE A 969 -6.30 -0.33 18.03
N ASN A 970 -6.39 -1.62 18.29
CA ASN A 970 -7.57 -2.41 17.95
C ASN A 970 -8.43 -2.59 19.21
N ASP A 971 -9.38 -1.69 19.48
CA ASP A 971 -10.27 -1.83 20.66
C ASP A 971 -11.26 -3.00 20.52
N SER A 972 -11.36 -3.59 19.32
CA SER A 972 -12.08 -4.83 19.07
C SER A 972 -11.54 -5.52 17.83
N LEU A 973 -11.56 -6.85 17.77
CA LEU A 973 -11.16 -7.68 16.61
C LEU A 973 -12.09 -7.50 15.38
N SER A 974 -12.65 -6.30 15.19
CA SER A 974 -13.76 -6.00 14.30
C SER A 974 -13.31 -5.07 13.18
N ASP A 975 -13.61 -5.47 11.95
CA ASP A 975 -13.46 -4.61 10.77
C ASP A 975 -14.62 -3.60 10.63
N ILE A 976 -15.50 -3.48 11.64
CA ILE A 976 -16.67 -2.58 11.66
C ILE A 976 -16.33 -1.24 12.33
N GLN A 977 -15.57 -1.23 13.43
CA GLN A 977 -15.19 0.02 14.11
C GLN A 977 -14.00 0.68 13.37
N VAL A 978 -14.31 1.66 12.52
CA VAL A 978 -13.32 2.34 11.68
C VAL A 978 -13.57 3.87 11.64
N GLY A 979 -12.53 4.63 11.30
CA GLY A 979 -12.60 6.10 11.22
C GLY A 979 -12.51 6.79 12.58
N GLU A 980 -11.69 6.26 13.47
CA GLU A 980 -11.44 6.82 14.80
C GLU A 980 -10.01 7.35 14.88
N ASP A 981 -9.84 8.51 15.51
CA ASP A 981 -8.55 9.10 15.89
C ASP A 981 -8.43 9.18 17.41
N PHE A 982 -7.23 8.90 17.94
CA PHE A 982 -6.95 9.00 19.36
C PHE A 982 -5.46 9.30 19.56
N TYR A 983 -5.10 10.58 19.68
CA TYR A 983 -3.69 10.99 19.80
C TYR A 983 -2.77 10.37 18.73
N SER A 984 -3.27 10.15 17.50
CA SER A 984 -2.47 9.52 16.44
C SER A 984 -1.50 10.52 15.81
N ALA A 985 -0.28 10.05 15.54
CA ALA A 985 0.75 10.90 15.01
C ALA A 985 0.44 11.35 13.58
N PRO A 986 0.56 12.66 13.26
CA PRO A 986 0.42 13.11 11.89
C PRO A 986 1.52 12.49 11.03
N PRO A 987 1.31 12.32 9.71
CA PRO A 987 2.35 11.83 8.83
C PRO A 987 3.54 12.80 8.79
N ALA A 988 4.72 12.26 8.45
CA ALA A 988 5.92 13.06 8.29
C ALA A 988 5.88 13.89 7.00
N LYS A 989 6.33 15.14 7.11
CA LYS A 989 6.73 16.03 6.02
C LYS A 989 8.23 15.86 5.83
N THR A 990 8.63 15.27 4.71
CA THR A 990 10.03 14.93 4.45
C THR A 990 10.55 15.71 3.27
N TYR A 991 11.81 16.14 3.35
CA TYR A 991 12.55 16.57 2.17
C TYR A 991 13.82 15.73 2.04
N THR A 992 14.26 15.50 0.81
CA THR A 992 15.35 14.58 0.51
C THR A 992 16.21 15.18 -0.58
N ILE A 993 17.53 15.05 -0.44
CA ILE A 993 18.49 15.27 -1.52
C ILE A 993 19.09 13.92 -1.87
N GLY A 994 19.12 13.59 -3.15
CA GLY A 994 19.62 12.31 -3.60
C GLY A 994 20.45 12.38 -4.88
N LEU A 995 21.12 11.27 -5.13
CA LEU A 995 22.08 11.05 -6.18
C LEU A 995 21.82 9.68 -6.82
N ASN A 996 21.66 9.67 -8.14
CA ASN A 996 21.60 8.44 -8.92
C ASN A 996 22.79 8.42 -9.88
N ILE A 997 23.61 7.38 -9.80
CA ILE A 997 24.81 7.18 -10.61
C ILE A 997 24.65 5.87 -11.38
N ASP A 998 24.83 5.92 -12.70
CA ASP A 998 24.88 4.76 -13.56
C ASP A 998 26.25 4.67 -14.25
N PHE A 999 26.84 3.47 -14.26
CA PHE A 999 28.11 3.12 -14.91
C PHE A 999 27.91 2.12 -16.05
#